data_AF-J2V9S4-F1
#
_entry.id   AF-J2V9S4-F1
#
_cell.length_a   1.000
_cell.length_b   1.000
_cell.length_c   1.000
_cell.angle_alpha   90.00
_cell.angle_beta   90.00
_cell.angle_gamma   90.00
#
_symmetry.space_group_name_H-M   'P 1'
#
loop_
_entity.id
_entity.type
_entity.pdbx_description
1 polymer ?
#
loop_
_entity_poly.entity_id
_entity_poly.type
_entity_poly.pdbx_seq_one_letter_code
_entity_poly.pdbx_strand_id
1 'polypeptide(L)'
;MTTEKATIISFVMSGGVGSRLWPLSREDFPKQFHNLSGQGSMLLRTIKRMAARSETAVPVYLLASERHSDRINQDLAGIDLAGGRPILEPMGRNTASAVVLATEVTLREHGDDLVLVVPSDHEITTDRDFWNSVEAGVDAAKAGRIVVFGIKPDRPETGFGYIEVGPEDAQTRDVIRFVEKPNEETATKYLASGNFLWNAGIFLFRASVMRDAFRKHAAEIWDKAVAALDEASTNISGTYLPHDLYAAVPSISVDYAIMEHAKDIALVPAKFRWNDLGSWQSLLEVGSVDGNGNVLVGDVVAIDCEHSYLRSEGRLLSAVGLRDTAVVATADATFVAPVNESQNVRKIVEQLEKTGRLETKFTPSQDRLPQVGAYGNRVRHWLFDETLPLWSTVGVDTRHGGFHEAMSFDAIPINKTKRMRTMARQIYAFAVAKEMGWDGPAQDLIEHGLSFITKGRTDRGGWVKTFNPDGSVLDASEDTYDQSFVLLALAHAHKAGHPQALTLATETFAFIDEYLADSRMTGFLEMPDDKGLRRSNPHMHLLEAFLAWYNATGNRDYLQRAARIVDLFRHHMFDAETWTLGEYFSNDWDRAPGEQGEWTEPGHHFEWAHLLSAFAASSGQKDAIRYARKLYASAIANGLNRSTELAYGAVSRHGLPLDTNSRSWPQTEAVKAAIALDGNGGPDLKPEVEARVGRLFRWHIEPAPKGLWIDLIDQTGRAKAEEVPASIFYHLVSALTQYVDYVGKRP
;
A
#
# COMPACT_ATOMS: atom_id res chain seq x y z
N MET A 1 -41.20 21.98 -31.28
CA MET A 1 -41.06 20.72 -30.53
C MET A 1 -39.58 20.48 -30.41
N THR A 2 -38.99 20.78 -29.26
CA THR A 2 -37.64 20.35 -28.91
C THR A 2 -37.69 18.83 -28.78
N THR A 3 -37.10 18.10 -29.73
CA THR A 3 -36.89 16.66 -29.61
C THR A 3 -36.03 16.41 -28.37
N GLU A 4 -36.62 15.84 -27.33
CA GLU A 4 -35.93 15.48 -26.10
C GLU A 4 -34.82 14.47 -26.46
N LYS A 5 -33.56 14.83 -26.19
CA LYS A 5 -32.41 13.97 -26.46
C LYS A 5 -32.51 12.69 -25.63
N ALA A 6 -32.00 11.59 -26.16
CA ALA A 6 -31.96 10.32 -25.44
C ALA A 6 -31.09 10.43 -24.18
N THR A 7 -31.58 9.89 -23.06
CA THR A 7 -30.76 9.66 -21.86
C THR A 7 -29.67 8.65 -22.21
N ILE A 8 -28.42 8.99 -21.88
CA ILE A 8 -27.25 8.12 -22.05
C ILE A 8 -26.51 8.12 -20.71
N ILE A 9 -26.30 6.94 -20.14
CA ILE A 9 -25.53 6.75 -18.90
C ILE A 9 -24.10 6.36 -19.30
N SER A 10 -23.11 7.14 -18.84
CA SER A 10 -21.71 6.93 -19.23
C SER A 10 -20.93 6.18 -18.16
N PHE A 11 -20.17 5.18 -18.58
CA PHE A 11 -19.28 4.39 -17.74
C PHE A 11 -17.85 4.51 -18.26
N VAL A 12 -16.98 5.09 -17.45
CA VAL A 12 -15.55 5.23 -17.74
C VAL A 12 -14.80 4.05 -17.13
N MET A 13 -14.10 3.26 -17.94
CA MET A 13 -13.29 2.13 -17.48
C MET A 13 -11.86 2.57 -17.16
N SER A 14 -11.41 2.30 -15.94
CA SER A 14 -10.14 2.78 -15.39
C SER A 14 -9.40 1.73 -14.54
N GLY A 15 -9.67 0.44 -14.76
CA GLY A 15 -9.05 -0.67 -14.02
C GLY A 15 -7.73 -1.21 -14.61
N GLY A 16 -7.30 -0.73 -15.77
CA GLY A 16 -6.08 -1.23 -16.43
C GLY A 16 -4.78 -0.70 -15.79
N VAL A 17 -3.74 -1.54 -15.72
CA VAL A 17 -2.42 -1.14 -15.21
C VAL A 17 -1.58 -0.37 -16.24
N GLY A 18 -1.74 -0.65 -17.54
CA GLY A 18 -0.95 -0.01 -18.60
C GLY A 18 0.53 -0.43 -18.64
N SER A 19 0.85 -1.69 -18.29
CA SER A 19 2.22 -2.19 -18.07
C SER A 19 3.20 -2.01 -19.23
N ARG A 20 2.73 -1.77 -20.47
CA ARG A 20 3.58 -1.47 -21.64
C ARG A 20 4.32 -0.14 -21.54
N LEU A 21 3.95 0.72 -20.59
CA LEU A 21 4.62 1.99 -20.30
C LEU A 21 5.48 1.92 -19.03
N TRP A 22 5.89 0.73 -18.58
CA TRP A 22 6.89 0.60 -17.51
C TRP A 22 8.22 1.25 -17.96
N PRO A 23 8.87 2.10 -17.14
CA PRO A 23 8.73 2.24 -15.69
C PRO A 23 7.79 3.35 -15.21
N LEU A 24 7.10 4.08 -16.09
CA LEU A 24 6.14 5.12 -15.69
C LEU A 24 4.85 4.52 -15.15
N SER A 25 4.30 3.54 -15.87
CA SER A 25 3.04 2.90 -15.52
C SER A 25 3.30 1.66 -14.68
N ARG A 26 2.82 1.68 -13.43
CA ARG A 26 2.96 0.60 -12.43
C ARG A 26 1.62 0.29 -11.81
N GLU A 27 1.52 -0.80 -11.06
CA GLU A 27 0.25 -1.18 -10.42
C GLU A 27 -0.33 -0.10 -9.51
N ASP A 28 0.49 0.65 -8.77
CA ASP A 28 0.05 1.70 -7.84
C ASP A 28 -0.27 3.04 -8.52
N PHE A 29 0.33 3.29 -9.68
CA PHE A 29 0.16 4.51 -10.45
C PHE A 29 0.09 4.22 -11.95
N PRO A 30 -1.04 3.65 -12.41
CA PRO A 30 -1.22 3.25 -13.79
C PRO A 30 -1.42 4.45 -14.72
N LYS A 31 -1.20 4.20 -16.03
CA LYS A 31 -1.07 5.21 -17.09
C LYS A 31 -2.17 6.26 -17.12
N GLN A 32 -3.41 5.91 -16.76
CA GLN A 32 -4.55 6.81 -16.79
C GLN A 32 -4.42 8.00 -15.82
N PHE A 33 -3.61 7.88 -14.77
CA PHE A 33 -3.34 8.98 -13.82
C PHE A 33 -2.20 9.90 -14.27
N HIS A 34 -1.42 9.49 -15.27
CA HIS A 34 -0.29 10.27 -15.77
C HIS A 34 -0.72 11.35 -16.74
N ASN A 35 0.02 12.46 -16.73
CA ASN A 35 -0.05 13.47 -17.79
C ASN A 35 0.87 13.05 -18.93
N LEU A 36 0.34 12.26 -19.86
CA LEU A 36 1.12 11.71 -20.98
C LEU A 36 1.11 12.61 -22.22
N SER A 37 0.06 13.42 -22.42
CA SER A 37 -0.10 14.31 -23.57
C SER A 37 0.01 15.81 -23.22
N GLY A 38 0.44 16.14 -22.00
CA GLY A 38 0.63 17.53 -21.55
C GLY A 38 -0.65 18.24 -21.11
N GLN A 39 -1.83 17.62 -21.23
CA GLN A 39 -3.13 18.22 -20.93
C GLN A 39 -3.78 17.71 -19.62
N GLY A 40 -3.00 17.08 -18.74
CA GLY A 40 -3.45 16.53 -17.46
C GLY A 40 -3.71 15.03 -17.51
N SER A 41 -4.25 14.48 -16.41
CA SER A 41 -4.60 13.06 -16.28
C SER A 41 -5.59 12.62 -17.36
N MET A 42 -5.31 11.48 -18.01
CA MET A 42 -6.16 10.90 -19.06
C MET A 42 -7.56 10.58 -18.54
N LEU A 43 -7.65 10.06 -17.30
CA LEU A 43 -8.92 9.80 -16.62
C LEU A 43 -9.77 11.07 -16.53
N LEU A 44 -9.18 12.16 -16.03
CA LEU A 44 -9.90 13.43 -15.85
C LEU A 44 -10.34 14.03 -17.18
N ARG A 45 -9.54 13.90 -18.22
CA ARG A 45 -9.91 14.35 -19.57
C ARG A 45 -11.10 13.57 -20.10
N THR A 46 -11.13 12.25 -19.89
CA THR A 46 -12.26 11.42 -20.30
C THR A 46 -13.54 11.76 -19.52
N ILE A 47 -13.46 12.00 -18.21
CA ILE A 47 -14.61 12.44 -17.41
C ILE A 47 -15.15 13.79 -17.88
N LYS A 48 -14.27 14.77 -18.10
CA LYS A 48 -14.66 16.09 -18.64
C LYS A 48 -15.31 15.99 -20.01
N ARG A 49 -14.81 15.10 -20.88
CA ARG A 49 -15.40 14.81 -22.18
C ARG A 49 -16.83 14.28 -22.04
N MET A 50 -17.10 13.43 -21.05
CA MET A 50 -18.47 12.94 -20.81
C MET A 50 -19.40 14.10 -20.39
N ALA A 51 -18.91 15.01 -19.55
CA ALA A 51 -19.66 16.18 -19.12
C ALA A 51 -19.87 17.25 -20.23
N ALA A 52 -19.14 17.16 -21.35
CA ALA A 52 -19.22 18.12 -22.45
C ALA A 52 -20.43 17.92 -23.39
N ARG A 53 -21.31 16.92 -23.13
CA ARG A 53 -22.53 16.72 -23.93
C ARG A 53 -23.45 17.93 -23.79
N SER A 54 -23.90 18.48 -24.92
CA SER A 54 -24.79 19.65 -24.90
C SER A 54 -26.22 19.29 -24.47
N GLU A 55 -26.84 20.18 -23.68
CA GLU A 55 -28.28 20.23 -23.35
C GLU A 55 -28.82 19.18 -22.36
N THR A 56 -28.03 18.17 -21.96
CA THR A 56 -28.47 17.16 -20.98
C THR A 56 -27.29 16.71 -20.14
N ALA A 57 -27.43 16.79 -18.81
CA ALA A 57 -26.44 16.24 -17.90
C ALA A 57 -26.35 14.72 -18.10
N VAL A 58 -25.13 14.20 -18.16
CA VAL A 58 -24.84 12.77 -18.39
C VAL A 58 -24.36 12.20 -17.07
N PRO A 59 -25.09 11.27 -16.43
CA PRO A 59 -24.57 10.56 -15.27
C PRO A 59 -23.28 9.81 -15.65
N VAL A 60 -22.19 10.06 -14.92
CA VAL A 60 -20.88 9.46 -15.18
C VAL A 60 -20.48 8.55 -14.03
N TYR A 61 -20.42 7.26 -14.31
CA TYR A 61 -19.90 6.26 -13.40
C TYR A 61 -18.46 5.91 -13.76
N LEU A 62 -17.64 5.63 -12.75
CA LEU A 62 -16.24 5.27 -12.93
C LEU A 62 -16.02 3.83 -12.44
N LEU A 63 -15.66 2.92 -13.34
CA LEU A 63 -15.32 1.54 -13.02
C LEU A 63 -13.81 1.47 -12.82
N ALA A 64 -13.35 1.33 -11.57
CA ALA A 64 -11.94 1.45 -11.24
C ALA A 64 -11.51 0.49 -10.11
N SER A 65 -10.20 0.26 -10.00
CA SER A 65 -9.64 -0.52 -8.91
C SER A 65 -9.77 0.20 -7.56
N GLU A 66 -10.23 -0.52 -6.54
CA GLU A 66 -10.33 -0.08 -5.15
C GLU A 66 -8.99 0.46 -4.62
N ARG A 67 -7.87 -0.12 -5.06
CA ARG A 67 -6.51 0.34 -4.71
C ARG A 67 -6.30 1.84 -5.01
N HIS A 68 -7.03 2.40 -5.96
CA HIS A 68 -6.90 3.79 -6.38
C HIS A 68 -7.98 4.71 -5.81
N SER A 69 -8.79 4.26 -4.86
CA SER A 69 -9.93 5.02 -4.32
C SER A 69 -9.53 6.42 -3.87
N ASP A 70 -8.43 6.55 -3.13
CA ASP A 70 -8.00 7.84 -2.59
C ASP A 70 -7.57 8.80 -3.69
N ARG A 71 -6.86 8.29 -4.70
CA ARG A 71 -6.44 9.08 -5.86
C ARG A 71 -7.64 9.52 -6.69
N ILE A 72 -8.59 8.62 -6.90
CA ILE A 72 -9.82 8.89 -7.63
C ILE A 72 -10.62 9.97 -6.91
N ASN A 73 -10.79 9.85 -5.60
CA ASN A 73 -11.47 10.86 -4.78
C ASN A 73 -10.79 12.24 -4.89
N GLN A 74 -9.46 12.28 -4.91
CA GLN A 74 -8.71 13.53 -5.12
C GLN A 74 -8.91 14.11 -6.52
N ASP A 75 -8.79 13.28 -7.56
CA ASP A 75 -8.95 13.71 -8.95
C ASP A 75 -10.40 14.20 -9.20
N LEU A 76 -11.39 13.54 -8.60
CA LEU A 76 -12.82 13.89 -8.73
C LEU A 76 -13.26 15.06 -7.84
N ALA A 77 -12.41 15.56 -6.94
CA ALA A 77 -12.78 16.65 -6.05
C ALA A 77 -13.21 17.90 -6.85
N GLY A 78 -14.47 18.32 -6.66
CA GLY A 78 -15.04 19.47 -7.36
C GLY A 78 -15.57 19.18 -8.78
N ILE A 79 -15.64 17.90 -9.18
CA ILE A 79 -16.28 17.47 -10.43
C ILE A 79 -17.68 16.93 -10.12
N ASP A 80 -18.69 17.49 -10.78
CA ASP A 80 -20.06 16.95 -10.72
C ASP A 80 -20.20 15.78 -11.70
N LEU A 81 -20.58 14.61 -11.20
CA LEU A 81 -20.81 13.39 -11.97
C LEU A 81 -22.30 13.20 -12.35
N ALA A 82 -23.14 14.22 -12.11
CA ALA A 82 -24.56 14.23 -12.44
C ALA A 82 -25.32 12.99 -11.92
N GLY A 83 -25.07 12.62 -10.66
CA GLY A 83 -25.67 11.46 -10.00
C GLY A 83 -24.91 10.14 -10.19
N GLY A 84 -23.87 10.11 -11.03
CA GLY A 84 -22.93 9.00 -11.12
C GLY A 84 -21.94 8.95 -9.95
N ARG A 85 -21.19 7.85 -9.84
CA ARG A 85 -20.22 7.61 -8.77
C ARG A 85 -19.14 6.59 -9.17
N PRO A 86 -18.01 6.51 -8.43
CA PRO A 86 -17.08 5.40 -8.55
C PRO A 86 -17.71 4.07 -8.11
N ILE A 87 -17.43 3.01 -8.87
CA ILE A 87 -17.68 1.61 -8.55
C ILE A 87 -16.31 0.94 -8.52
N LEU A 88 -15.92 0.51 -7.33
CA LEU A 88 -14.57 0.12 -6.97
C LEU A 88 -14.45 -1.41 -6.93
N GLU A 89 -13.64 -1.93 -7.86
CA GLU A 89 -13.32 -3.33 -8.03
C GLU A 89 -12.14 -3.72 -7.12
N PRO A 90 -12.26 -4.74 -6.25
CA PRO A 90 -11.18 -5.15 -5.35
C PRO A 90 -10.00 -5.77 -6.11
N MET A 91 -10.22 -6.21 -7.35
CA MET A 91 -9.21 -6.73 -8.26
C MET A 91 -9.68 -6.62 -9.71
N GLY A 92 -8.75 -6.51 -10.67
CA GLY A 92 -9.09 -6.43 -12.08
C GLY A 92 -9.66 -7.74 -12.64
N ARG A 93 -10.81 -7.68 -13.32
CA ARG A 93 -11.46 -8.83 -13.99
C ARG A 93 -11.69 -8.64 -15.49
N ASN A 94 -10.88 -7.78 -16.12
CA ASN A 94 -10.93 -7.45 -17.55
C ASN A 94 -12.27 -6.78 -17.93
N THR A 95 -12.54 -6.51 -19.21
CA THR A 95 -13.61 -5.59 -19.61
C THR A 95 -15.03 -6.17 -19.54
N ALA A 96 -15.22 -7.49 -19.58
CA ALA A 96 -16.57 -8.06 -19.57
C ALA A 96 -17.32 -7.79 -18.26
N SER A 97 -16.65 -7.93 -17.11
CA SER A 97 -17.26 -7.66 -15.79
C SER A 97 -17.65 -6.18 -15.65
N ALA A 98 -16.79 -5.28 -16.12
CA ALA A 98 -17.06 -3.84 -16.17
C ALA A 98 -18.33 -3.52 -16.97
N VAL A 99 -18.54 -4.16 -18.12
CA VAL A 99 -19.75 -3.98 -18.94
C VAL A 99 -20.99 -4.57 -18.27
N VAL A 100 -20.88 -5.70 -17.56
CA VAL A 100 -22.00 -6.22 -16.74
C VAL A 100 -22.40 -5.23 -15.65
N LEU A 101 -21.42 -4.71 -14.89
CA LEU A 101 -21.68 -3.71 -13.85
C LEU A 101 -22.35 -2.46 -14.43
N ALA A 102 -21.85 -1.98 -15.57
CA ALA A 102 -22.46 -0.84 -16.28
C ALA A 102 -23.93 -1.11 -16.65
N THR A 103 -24.18 -2.29 -17.22
CA THR A 103 -25.51 -2.70 -17.66
C THR A 103 -26.48 -2.82 -16.49
N GLU A 104 -26.08 -3.52 -15.43
CA GLU A 104 -26.95 -3.78 -14.27
C GLU A 104 -27.23 -2.52 -13.46
N VAL A 105 -26.24 -1.64 -13.28
CA VAL A 105 -26.44 -0.34 -12.61
C VAL A 105 -27.43 0.52 -13.40
N THR A 106 -27.32 0.56 -14.73
CA THR A 106 -28.32 1.26 -15.56
C THR A 106 -29.71 0.65 -15.38
N LEU A 107 -29.86 -0.67 -15.43
CA LEU A 107 -31.16 -1.32 -15.24
C LEU A 107 -31.81 -1.00 -13.89
N ARG A 108 -31.02 -0.94 -12.82
CA ARG A 108 -31.51 -0.67 -11.45
C ARG A 108 -31.87 0.78 -11.22
N GLU A 109 -31.03 1.70 -11.72
CA GLU A 109 -31.09 3.12 -11.34
C GLU A 109 -31.72 4.01 -12.41
N HIS A 110 -31.66 3.60 -13.68
CA HIS A 110 -32.07 4.40 -14.84
C HIS A 110 -33.03 3.65 -15.79
N GLY A 111 -33.42 2.42 -15.47
CA GLY A 111 -34.29 1.60 -16.30
C GLY A 111 -33.58 1.08 -17.57
N ASP A 112 -34.32 0.97 -18.68
CA ASP A 112 -33.81 0.37 -19.91
C ASP A 112 -33.21 1.40 -20.89
N ASP A 113 -32.43 2.32 -20.35
CA ASP A 113 -31.80 3.41 -21.09
C ASP A 113 -30.51 2.98 -21.81
N LEU A 114 -29.92 3.91 -22.58
CA LEU A 114 -28.69 3.68 -23.30
C LEU A 114 -27.47 3.78 -22.37
N VAL A 115 -26.55 2.84 -22.54
CA VAL A 115 -25.28 2.74 -21.83
C VAL A 115 -24.15 3.06 -22.80
N LEU A 116 -23.31 4.02 -22.44
CA LEU A 116 -22.07 4.35 -23.16
C LEU A 116 -20.88 3.91 -22.31
N VAL A 117 -20.10 2.94 -22.78
CA VAL A 117 -18.89 2.47 -22.11
C VAL A 117 -17.67 3.02 -22.85
N VAL A 118 -16.77 3.70 -22.14
CA VAL A 118 -15.56 4.34 -22.69
C VAL A 118 -14.30 4.00 -21.90
N PRO A 119 -13.15 3.73 -22.54
CA PRO A 119 -11.87 3.63 -21.85
C PRO A 119 -11.34 5.00 -21.39
N SER A 120 -10.64 5.03 -20.26
CA SER A 120 -10.10 6.26 -19.67
C SER A 120 -8.78 6.75 -20.30
N ASP A 121 -8.16 5.93 -21.14
CA ASP A 121 -6.77 6.06 -21.61
C ASP A 121 -6.63 6.47 -23.09
N HIS A 122 -7.74 6.84 -23.75
CA HIS A 122 -7.71 7.36 -25.10
C HIS A 122 -7.41 8.86 -25.17
N GLU A 123 -6.50 9.22 -26.08
CA GLU A 123 -6.32 10.59 -26.54
C GLU A 123 -7.38 10.92 -27.59
N ILE A 124 -8.37 11.73 -27.22
CA ILE A 124 -9.41 12.22 -28.12
C ILE A 124 -9.39 13.75 -28.09
N THR A 125 -9.11 14.37 -29.24
CA THR A 125 -8.80 15.81 -29.30
C THR A 125 -10.02 16.72 -29.38
N THR A 126 -11.18 16.19 -29.77
CA THR A 126 -12.38 17.03 -30.01
C THR A 126 -13.63 16.42 -29.38
N ASP A 127 -14.03 16.96 -28.22
CA ASP A 127 -15.21 16.51 -27.47
C ASP A 127 -16.51 16.60 -28.30
N ARG A 128 -16.62 17.63 -29.14
CA ARG A 128 -17.77 17.80 -30.05
C ARG A 128 -17.86 16.67 -31.09
N ASP A 129 -16.73 16.28 -31.69
CA ASP A 129 -16.73 15.24 -32.73
C ASP A 129 -16.91 13.85 -32.12
N PHE A 130 -16.44 13.66 -30.87
CA PHE A 130 -16.78 12.50 -30.05
C PHE A 130 -18.29 12.37 -29.87
N TRP A 131 -18.94 13.41 -29.33
CA TRP A 131 -20.39 13.37 -29.11
C TRP A 131 -21.19 13.28 -30.41
N ASN A 132 -20.79 13.96 -31.48
CA ASN A 132 -21.42 13.80 -32.80
C ASN A 132 -21.35 12.35 -33.30
N SER A 133 -20.27 11.64 -33.00
CA SER A 133 -20.14 10.21 -33.33
C SER A 133 -21.06 9.36 -32.46
N VAL A 134 -21.10 9.60 -31.15
CA VAL A 134 -22.02 8.88 -30.24
C VAL A 134 -23.49 9.07 -30.64
N GLU A 135 -23.91 10.31 -30.91
CA GLU A 135 -25.27 10.64 -31.35
C GLU A 135 -25.65 9.95 -32.67
N ALA A 136 -24.66 9.73 -33.56
CA ALA A 136 -24.88 8.99 -34.81
C ALA A 136 -25.24 7.51 -34.60
N GLY A 137 -24.93 6.95 -33.43
CA GLY A 137 -25.26 5.57 -33.05
C GLY A 137 -26.58 5.42 -32.30
N VAL A 138 -27.16 6.51 -31.79
CA VAL A 138 -28.31 6.45 -30.85
C VAL A 138 -29.51 5.72 -31.43
N ASP A 139 -29.86 6.00 -32.69
CA ASP A 139 -31.02 5.36 -33.33
C ASP A 139 -30.79 3.86 -33.55
N ALA A 140 -29.56 3.44 -33.88
CA ALA A 140 -29.23 2.02 -34.00
C ALA A 140 -29.23 1.30 -32.64
N ALA A 141 -28.77 1.96 -31.58
CA ALA A 141 -28.82 1.41 -30.22
C ALA A 141 -30.27 1.27 -29.72
N LYS A 142 -31.12 2.27 -29.99
CA LYS A 142 -32.58 2.18 -29.80
C LYS A 142 -33.22 1.15 -30.74
N ALA A 143 -32.59 0.89 -31.88
CA ALA A 143 -32.82 -0.25 -32.78
C ALA A 143 -32.80 -1.63 -32.09
N GLY A 144 -32.16 -1.72 -30.92
CA GLY A 144 -31.79 -2.99 -30.30
C GLY A 144 -30.43 -3.52 -30.74
N ARG A 145 -29.63 -2.70 -31.44
CA ARG A 145 -28.28 -3.08 -31.91
C ARG A 145 -27.22 -2.68 -30.90
N ILE A 146 -26.11 -3.42 -30.86
CA ILE A 146 -24.91 -2.99 -30.12
C ILE A 146 -24.08 -2.13 -31.06
N VAL A 147 -23.80 -0.90 -30.66
CA VAL A 147 -23.04 0.05 -31.48
C VAL A 147 -21.58 0.08 -31.04
N VAL A 148 -20.68 -0.07 -32.01
CA VAL A 148 -19.23 0.05 -31.86
C VAL A 148 -18.72 1.23 -32.69
N PHE A 149 -17.57 1.79 -32.32
CA PHE A 149 -16.97 2.94 -33.01
C PHE A 149 -15.66 2.53 -33.70
N GLY A 150 -15.60 2.76 -35.01
CA GLY A 150 -14.48 2.37 -35.84
C GLY A 150 -13.57 3.55 -36.20
N ILE A 151 -12.26 3.39 -36.02
CA ILE A 151 -11.24 4.34 -36.49
C ILE A 151 -10.68 3.85 -37.83
N LYS A 152 -10.56 4.75 -38.80
CA LYS A 152 -9.96 4.41 -40.10
C LYS A 152 -8.47 4.08 -39.89
N PRO A 153 -8.01 2.87 -40.25
CA PRO A 153 -6.60 2.49 -40.12
C PRO A 153 -5.75 3.31 -41.08
N ASP A 154 -4.61 3.82 -40.59
CA ASP A 154 -3.58 4.48 -41.39
C ASP A 154 -2.32 3.63 -41.58
N ARG A 155 -2.22 2.52 -40.86
CA ARG A 155 -1.11 1.56 -40.87
C ARG A 155 -1.60 0.17 -40.43
N PRO A 156 -0.82 -0.90 -40.66
CA PRO A 156 -1.05 -2.15 -39.94
C PRO A 156 -0.71 -1.96 -38.45
N GLU A 157 -1.57 -2.46 -37.60
CA GLU A 157 -1.40 -2.47 -36.15
C GLU A 157 -1.82 -3.82 -35.60
N THR A 158 -0.96 -4.48 -34.81
CA THR A 158 -1.21 -5.82 -34.27
C THR A 158 -1.74 -5.77 -32.83
N GLY A 159 -1.66 -4.59 -32.20
CA GLY A 159 -2.19 -4.33 -30.87
C GLY A 159 -3.69 -4.03 -30.79
N PHE A 160 -4.34 -3.74 -31.92
CA PHE A 160 -5.76 -3.33 -32.00
C PHE A 160 -6.67 -4.45 -32.55
N GLY A 161 -7.95 -4.39 -32.19
CA GLY A 161 -9.01 -5.15 -32.85
C GLY A 161 -9.41 -4.51 -34.17
N TYR A 162 -9.84 -5.32 -35.14
CA TYR A 162 -10.33 -4.90 -36.44
C TYR A 162 -11.78 -5.32 -36.63
N ILE A 163 -12.55 -4.49 -37.30
CA ILE A 163 -13.97 -4.67 -37.56
C ILE A 163 -14.19 -4.62 -39.06
N GLU A 164 -14.59 -5.74 -39.65
CA GLU A 164 -14.98 -5.80 -41.06
C GLU A 164 -16.40 -5.26 -41.21
N VAL A 165 -16.61 -4.31 -42.10
CA VAL A 165 -17.92 -3.69 -42.31
C VAL A 165 -18.49 -3.93 -43.70
N GLY A 166 -19.83 -3.90 -43.75
CA GLY A 166 -20.58 -3.83 -44.99
C GLY A 166 -20.44 -2.48 -45.72
N PRO A 167 -21.19 -2.31 -46.82
CA PRO A 167 -21.05 -1.14 -47.70
C PRO A 167 -21.47 0.19 -47.03
N GLU A 168 -21.06 1.31 -47.62
CA GLU A 168 -21.28 2.69 -47.12
C GLU A 168 -22.70 3.20 -47.37
N ASP A 169 -23.69 2.58 -46.74
CA ASP A 169 -25.10 2.76 -47.14
C ASP A 169 -25.89 3.68 -46.19
N ALA A 170 -25.38 3.95 -44.99
CA ALA A 170 -26.04 4.73 -43.96
C ALA A 170 -25.07 5.38 -42.95
N GLN A 171 -25.64 6.12 -41.99
CA GLN A 171 -24.91 6.73 -40.86
C GLN A 171 -24.20 5.70 -39.96
N THR A 172 -24.73 4.47 -39.93
CA THR A 172 -24.09 3.29 -39.33
C THR A 172 -23.89 2.21 -40.40
N ARG A 173 -22.92 1.33 -40.21
CA ARG A 173 -22.64 0.18 -41.10
C ARG A 173 -22.89 -1.13 -40.37
N ASP A 174 -23.29 -2.15 -41.11
CA ASP A 174 -23.38 -3.50 -40.57
C ASP A 174 -21.98 -4.08 -40.33
N VAL A 175 -21.78 -4.73 -39.19
CA VAL A 175 -20.53 -5.44 -38.88
C VAL A 175 -20.62 -6.87 -39.42
N ILE A 176 -19.69 -7.22 -40.30
CA ILE A 176 -19.58 -8.57 -40.88
C ILE A 176 -18.90 -9.51 -39.89
N ARG A 177 -17.77 -9.06 -39.31
CA ARG A 177 -17.07 -9.80 -38.26
C ARG A 177 -16.13 -8.91 -37.46
N PHE A 178 -15.83 -9.37 -36.26
CA PHE A 178 -14.82 -8.82 -35.38
C PHE A 178 -13.57 -9.72 -35.40
N VAL A 179 -12.38 -9.11 -35.37
CA VAL A 179 -11.10 -9.83 -35.31
C VAL A 179 -10.18 -9.15 -34.32
N GLU A 180 -9.86 -9.81 -33.22
CA GLU A 180 -8.95 -9.25 -32.21
C GLU A 180 -7.47 -9.54 -32.54
N LYS A 181 -6.64 -8.48 -32.54
CA LYS A 181 -5.16 -8.55 -32.57
C LYS A 181 -4.58 -9.49 -33.64
N PRO A 182 -4.78 -9.18 -34.94
CA PRO A 182 -4.21 -9.96 -36.03
C PRO A 182 -2.67 -9.89 -36.05
N ASN A 183 -2.03 -10.86 -36.69
CA ASN A 183 -0.61 -10.75 -37.01
C ASN A 183 -0.35 -9.70 -38.11
N GLU A 184 0.90 -9.26 -38.24
CA GLU A 184 1.33 -8.19 -39.16
C GLU A 184 0.88 -8.42 -40.62
N GLU A 185 1.03 -9.65 -41.12
CA GLU A 185 0.63 -10.03 -42.47
C GLU A 185 -0.88 -9.85 -42.68
N THR A 186 -1.67 -10.24 -41.68
CA THR A 186 -3.14 -10.14 -41.71
C THR A 186 -3.60 -8.69 -41.56
N ALA A 187 -2.99 -7.91 -40.68
CA ALA A 187 -3.25 -6.48 -40.52
C ALA A 187 -2.97 -5.70 -41.82
N THR A 188 -1.90 -6.06 -42.54
CA THR A 188 -1.55 -5.47 -43.84
C THR A 188 -2.63 -5.76 -44.89
N LYS A 189 -3.16 -6.99 -44.92
CA LYS A 189 -4.27 -7.37 -45.80
C LYS A 189 -5.55 -6.60 -45.47
N TYR A 190 -5.85 -6.42 -44.18
CA TYR A 190 -7.02 -5.65 -43.74
C TYR A 190 -6.93 -4.18 -44.16
N LEU A 191 -5.76 -3.55 -43.96
CA LEU A 191 -5.52 -2.19 -44.44
C LEU A 191 -5.72 -2.08 -45.97
N ALA A 192 -5.15 -3.01 -46.74
CA ALA A 192 -5.24 -3.02 -48.20
C ALA A 192 -6.68 -3.22 -48.72
N SER A 193 -7.52 -3.97 -47.99
CA SER A 193 -8.92 -4.21 -48.37
C SER A 193 -9.84 -2.99 -48.20
N GLY A 194 -9.47 -2.04 -47.33
CA GLY A 194 -10.19 -0.77 -47.15
C GLY A 194 -11.56 -0.88 -46.46
N ASN A 195 -12.05 -2.09 -46.17
CA ASN A 195 -13.33 -2.34 -45.51
C ASN A 195 -13.19 -2.74 -44.02
N PHE A 196 -12.01 -2.55 -43.43
CA PHE A 196 -11.78 -2.74 -42.00
C PHE A 196 -11.54 -1.42 -41.27
N LEU A 197 -12.07 -1.33 -40.06
CA LEU A 197 -11.80 -0.25 -39.12
C LEU A 197 -11.21 -0.79 -37.81
N TRP A 198 -10.37 -0.01 -37.14
CA TRP A 198 -9.90 -0.36 -35.80
C TRP A 198 -11.03 -0.20 -34.78
N ASN A 199 -11.15 -1.15 -33.85
CA ASN A 199 -12.05 -1.03 -32.71
C ASN A 199 -11.55 0.03 -31.74
N ALA A 200 -12.33 1.10 -31.55
CA ALA A 200 -12.00 2.12 -30.57
C ALA A 200 -12.28 1.69 -29.12
N GLY A 201 -12.79 0.48 -28.86
CA GLY A 201 -13.09 0.00 -27.50
C GLY A 201 -14.22 0.78 -26.81
N ILE A 202 -15.00 1.54 -27.57
CA ILE A 202 -16.16 2.32 -27.11
C ILE A 202 -17.42 1.58 -27.55
N PHE A 203 -18.39 1.46 -26.65
CA PHE A 203 -19.63 0.73 -26.89
C PHE A 203 -20.84 1.57 -26.51
N LEU A 204 -21.87 1.59 -27.35
CA LEU A 204 -23.17 2.18 -27.05
C LEU A 204 -24.26 1.14 -27.28
N PHE A 205 -25.07 0.86 -26.27
CA PHE A 205 -26.12 -0.16 -26.35
C PHE A 205 -27.27 0.15 -25.40
N ARG A 206 -28.44 -0.44 -25.65
CA ARG A 206 -29.52 -0.46 -24.66
C ARG A 206 -29.19 -1.49 -23.57
N ALA A 207 -29.45 -1.16 -22.30
CA ALA A 207 -29.10 -2.02 -21.18
C ALA A 207 -29.70 -3.44 -21.28
N SER A 208 -30.99 -3.59 -21.63
CA SER A 208 -31.63 -4.90 -21.81
C SER A 208 -30.99 -5.74 -22.90
N VAL A 209 -30.57 -5.12 -24.01
CA VAL A 209 -29.91 -5.81 -25.13
C VAL A 209 -28.59 -6.43 -24.68
N MET A 210 -27.79 -5.68 -23.94
CA MET A 210 -26.51 -6.18 -23.44
C MET A 210 -26.70 -7.25 -22.37
N ARG A 211 -27.67 -7.09 -21.46
CA ARG A 211 -28.04 -8.14 -20.50
C ARG A 211 -28.40 -9.43 -21.23
N ASP A 212 -29.26 -9.35 -22.24
CA ASP A 212 -29.75 -10.52 -22.95
C ASP A 212 -28.61 -11.20 -23.74
N ALA A 213 -27.67 -10.41 -24.28
CA ALA A 213 -26.44 -10.92 -24.89
C ALA A 213 -25.55 -11.67 -23.87
N PHE A 214 -25.32 -11.10 -22.68
CA PHE A 214 -24.58 -11.76 -21.61
C PHE A 214 -25.27 -13.03 -21.13
N ARG A 215 -26.58 -13.01 -20.88
CA ARG A 215 -27.33 -14.21 -20.48
C ARG A 215 -27.27 -15.32 -21.52
N LYS A 216 -27.14 -14.98 -22.80
CA LYS A 216 -27.04 -15.95 -23.89
C LYS A 216 -25.63 -16.51 -24.07
N HIS A 217 -24.60 -15.68 -23.94
CA HIS A 217 -23.23 -16.01 -24.36
C HIS A 217 -22.24 -16.15 -23.20
N ALA A 218 -22.49 -15.52 -22.06
CA ALA A 218 -21.58 -15.47 -20.90
C ALA A 218 -22.34 -15.34 -19.56
N ALA A 219 -23.34 -16.20 -19.33
CA ALA A 219 -24.23 -16.12 -18.16
C ALA A 219 -23.47 -16.17 -16.82
N GLU A 220 -22.39 -16.96 -16.73
CA GLU A 220 -21.58 -17.06 -15.51
C GLU A 220 -20.93 -15.71 -15.11
N ILE A 221 -20.48 -14.91 -16.09
CA ILE A 221 -19.93 -13.58 -15.82
C ILE A 221 -21.04 -12.66 -15.29
N TRP A 222 -22.22 -12.72 -15.92
CA TRP A 222 -23.39 -11.97 -15.50
C TRP A 222 -23.76 -12.28 -14.05
N ASP A 223 -24.05 -13.54 -13.74
CA ASP A 223 -24.58 -13.96 -12.44
C ASP A 223 -23.61 -13.63 -11.30
N LYS A 224 -22.30 -13.86 -11.49
CA LYS A 224 -21.30 -13.61 -10.45
C LYS A 224 -21.03 -12.12 -10.23
N ALA A 225 -20.97 -11.32 -11.30
CA ALA A 225 -20.77 -9.87 -11.16
C ALA A 225 -21.99 -9.19 -10.53
N VAL A 226 -23.21 -9.64 -10.87
CA VAL A 226 -24.45 -9.18 -10.24
C VAL A 226 -24.50 -9.56 -8.76
N ALA A 227 -24.14 -10.81 -8.40
CA ALA A 227 -24.08 -11.23 -7.00
C ALA A 227 -23.09 -10.39 -6.18
N ALA A 228 -21.93 -10.04 -6.74
CA ALA A 228 -21.00 -9.14 -6.08
C ALA A 228 -21.57 -7.72 -5.94
N LEU A 229 -22.31 -7.22 -6.92
CA LEU A 229 -22.97 -5.92 -6.86
C LEU A 229 -24.12 -5.88 -5.84
N ASP A 230 -24.85 -6.98 -5.65
CA ASP A 230 -25.92 -7.11 -4.66
C ASP A 230 -25.42 -6.94 -3.22
N GLU A 231 -24.22 -7.44 -2.94
CA GLU A 231 -23.58 -7.39 -1.62
C GLU A 231 -22.58 -6.21 -1.51
N ALA A 232 -22.63 -5.25 -2.44
CA ALA A 232 -21.74 -4.11 -2.45
C ALA A 232 -22.07 -3.11 -1.34
N SER A 233 -21.04 -2.53 -0.73
CA SER A 233 -21.21 -1.44 0.25
C SER A 233 -21.05 -0.09 -0.43
N THR A 234 -21.91 0.88 -0.13
CA THR A 234 -21.83 2.24 -0.72
C THR A 234 -21.66 3.28 0.37
N ASN A 235 -20.68 4.18 0.17
CA ASN A 235 -20.46 5.34 1.02
C ASN A 235 -20.21 6.60 0.16
N ILE A 236 -19.80 7.71 0.78
CA ILE A 236 -19.58 8.98 0.09
C ILE A 236 -18.50 8.93 -1.01
N SER A 237 -17.57 7.98 -0.94
CA SER A 237 -16.48 7.80 -1.91
C SER A 237 -16.86 6.94 -3.11
N GLY A 238 -17.93 6.15 -3.00
CA GLY A 238 -18.36 5.24 -4.07
C GLY A 238 -18.95 3.93 -3.55
N THR A 239 -19.14 3.00 -4.48
CA THR A 239 -19.63 1.64 -4.25
C THR A 239 -18.45 0.67 -4.29
N TYR A 240 -18.26 -0.14 -3.25
CA TYR A 240 -17.16 -1.09 -3.07
C TYR A 240 -17.68 -2.51 -3.23
N LEU A 241 -17.11 -3.26 -4.19
CA LEU A 241 -17.49 -4.64 -4.43
C LEU A 241 -16.76 -5.59 -3.45
N PRO A 242 -17.45 -6.58 -2.87
CA PRO A 242 -16.85 -7.51 -1.93
C PRO A 242 -15.82 -8.41 -2.61
N HIS A 243 -14.62 -8.48 -2.02
CA HIS A 243 -13.47 -9.21 -2.53
C HIS A 243 -13.80 -10.66 -2.92
N ASP A 244 -14.39 -11.43 -2.00
CA ASP A 244 -14.55 -12.88 -2.18
C ASP A 244 -15.56 -13.24 -3.28
N LEU A 245 -16.63 -12.46 -3.43
CA LEU A 245 -17.61 -12.67 -4.50
C LEU A 245 -17.07 -12.20 -5.85
N TYR A 246 -16.42 -11.03 -5.89
CA TYR A 246 -15.87 -10.51 -7.14
C TYR A 246 -14.69 -11.35 -7.65
N ALA A 247 -13.95 -11.99 -6.75
CA ALA A 247 -12.87 -12.92 -7.10
C ALA A 247 -13.35 -14.14 -7.90
N ALA A 248 -14.63 -14.50 -7.80
CA ALA A 248 -15.19 -15.63 -8.54
C ALA A 248 -15.49 -15.29 -10.02
N VAL A 249 -15.56 -14.01 -10.38
CA VAL A 249 -15.92 -13.56 -11.73
C VAL A 249 -14.82 -13.98 -12.74
N PRO A 250 -15.16 -14.65 -13.86
CA PRO A 250 -14.20 -14.98 -14.90
C PRO A 250 -13.54 -13.73 -15.49
N SER A 251 -12.21 -13.75 -15.64
CA SER A 251 -11.45 -12.63 -16.20
C SER A 251 -11.38 -12.72 -17.73
N ILE A 252 -12.37 -12.15 -18.42
CA ILE A 252 -12.53 -12.23 -19.88
C ILE A 252 -12.84 -10.82 -20.44
N SER A 253 -12.37 -10.49 -21.65
CA SER A 253 -12.75 -9.23 -22.30
C SER A 253 -14.15 -9.31 -22.91
N VAL A 254 -14.84 -8.16 -23.02
CA VAL A 254 -16.16 -8.08 -23.65
C VAL A 254 -16.13 -8.50 -25.13
N ASP A 255 -15.00 -8.27 -25.81
CA ASP A 255 -14.85 -8.64 -27.22
C ASP A 255 -14.99 -10.16 -27.41
N TYR A 256 -14.29 -10.95 -26.59
CA TYR A 256 -14.40 -12.41 -26.59
C TYR A 256 -15.73 -12.89 -26.01
N ALA A 257 -16.20 -12.30 -24.91
CA ALA A 257 -17.41 -12.77 -24.24
C ALA A 257 -18.69 -12.54 -25.07
N ILE A 258 -18.73 -11.43 -25.84
CA ILE A 258 -19.96 -10.96 -26.50
C ILE A 258 -19.73 -10.59 -27.97
N MET A 259 -18.75 -9.73 -28.30
CA MET A 259 -18.70 -9.11 -29.64
C MET A 259 -18.45 -10.13 -30.76
N GLU A 260 -17.64 -11.16 -30.51
CA GLU A 260 -17.41 -12.25 -31.50
C GLU A 260 -18.63 -13.15 -31.72
N HIS A 261 -19.66 -13.07 -30.87
CA HIS A 261 -20.83 -13.94 -30.90
C HIS A 261 -22.15 -13.21 -31.22
N ALA A 262 -22.21 -11.91 -30.98
CA ALA A 262 -23.39 -11.09 -31.26
C ALA A 262 -23.57 -10.85 -32.76
N LYS A 263 -24.83 -10.82 -33.24
CA LYS A 263 -25.16 -10.66 -34.66
C LYS A 263 -25.61 -9.24 -35.02
N ASP A 264 -26.33 -8.58 -34.11
CA ASP A 264 -26.95 -7.28 -34.37
C ASP A 264 -26.02 -6.13 -33.95
N ILE A 265 -24.81 -6.09 -34.53
CA ILE A 265 -23.81 -5.05 -34.25
C ILE A 265 -23.82 -4.00 -35.36
N ALA A 266 -23.84 -2.72 -34.99
CA ALA A 266 -23.69 -1.59 -35.90
C ALA A 266 -22.37 -0.86 -35.64
N LEU A 267 -21.69 -0.41 -36.70
CA LEU A 267 -20.48 0.41 -36.58
C LEU A 267 -20.77 1.86 -36.97
N VAL A 268 -20.34 2.80 -36.13
CA VAL A 268 -20.21 4.22 -36.49
C VAL A 268 -18.75 4.50 -36.85
N PRO A 269 -18.44 4.97 -38.07
CA PRO A 269 -17.11 5.50 -38.39
C PRO A 269 -16.86 6.78 -37.59
N ALA A 270 -15.94 6.72 -36.63
CA ALA A 270 -15.66 7.84 -35.75
C ALA A 270 -14.93 8.97 -36.51
N LYS A 271 -15.36 10.21 -36.25
CA LYS A 271 -14.82 11.41 -36.92
C LYS A 271 -13.79 12.17 -36.09
N PHE A 272 -13.60 11.77 -34.84
CA PHE A 272 -12.61 12.38 -33.95
C PHE A 272 -11.23 11.77 -34.14
N ARG A 273 -10.17 12.56 -33.88
CA ARG A 273 -8.82 12.01 -33.76
C ARG A 273 -8.76 11.14 -32.51
N TRP A 274 -8.19 9.96 -32.65
CA TRP A 274 -8.10 8.95 -31.60
C TRP A 274 -6.67 8.38 -31.59
N ASN A 275 -6.12 8.17 -30.40
CA ASN A 275 -4.93 7.37 -30.20
C ASN A 275 -5.04 6.63 -28.86
N ASP A 276 -4.74 5.32 -28.85
CA ASP A 276 -4.53 4.55 -27.63
C ASP A 276 -3.10 4.77 -27.14
N LEU A 277 -2.94 5.52 -26.05
CA LEU A 277 -1.65 5.77 -25.42
C LEU A 277 -1.17 4.52 -24.67
N GLY A 278 -0.75 3.51 -25.43
CA GLY A 278 -0.34 2.20 -24.94
C GLY A 278 1.12 1.81 -25.23
N SER A 279 1.90 2.69 -25.88
CA SER A 279 3.29 2.42 -26.27
C SER A 279 4.14 3.70 -26.30
N TRP A 280 5.47 3.56 -26.28
CA TRP A 280 6.38 4.71 -26.42
C TRP A 280 6.29 5.34 -27.81
N GLN A 281 6.02 4.52 -28.83
CA GLN A 281 5.74 4.98 -30.19
C GLN A 281 4.52 5.91 -30.22
N SER A 282 3.42 5.51 -29.59
CA SER A 282 2.22 6.35 -29.49
C SER A 282 2.51 7.68 -28.80
N LEU A 283 3.39 7.68 -27.79
CA LEU A 283 3.78 8.91 -27.07
C LEU A 283 4.71 9.81 -27.87
N LEU A 284 5.59 9.25 -28.70
CA LEU A 284 6.42 10.02 -29.64
C LEU A 284 5.54 10.71 -30.71
N GLU A 285 4.52 10.00 -31.22
CA GLU A 285 3.60 10.52 -32.26
C GLU A 285 2.66 11.63 -31.77
N VAL A 286 2.28 11.59 -30.50
CA VAL A 286 1.34 12.55 -29.89
C VAL A 286 2.05 13.70 -29.17
N GLY A 287 3.28 13.47 -28.72
CA GLY A 287 4.05 14.44 -27.94
C GLY A 287 4.42 15.70 -28.72
N SER A 288 4.71 16.77 -27.99
CA SER A 288 5.30 17.98 -28.56
C SER A 288 6.76 17.73 -28.92
N VAL A 289 7.08 17.78 -30.22
CA VAL A 289 8.43 17.52 -30.73
C VAL A 289 9.29 18.79 -30.81
N ASP A 290 10.60 18.64 -30.65
CA ASP A 290 11.61 19.66 -30.94
C ASP A 290 11.93 19.75 -32.45
N GLY A 291 12.91 20.57 -32.82
CA GLY A 291 13.33 20.75 -34.22
C GLY A 291 13.93 19.49 -34.88
N ASN A 292 14.28 18.47 -34.10
CA ASN A 292 14.86 17.21 -34.55
C ASN A 292 13.87 16.03 -34.40
N GLY A 293 12.60 16.31 -34.08
CA GLY A 293 11.57 15.29 -33.91
C GLY A 293 11.62 14.56 -32.57
N ASN A 294 12.37 15.04 -31.57
CA ASN A 294 12.40 14.43 -30.24
C ASN A 294 11.26 14.92 -29.37
N VAL A 295 10.70 14.05 -28.55
CA VAL A 295 9.84 14.44 -27.42
C VAL A 295 10.69 14.47 -26.16
N LEU A 296 10.85 15.66 -25.57
CA LEU A 296 11.64 15.88 -24.36
C LEU A 296 10.70 16.21 -23.19
N VAL A 297 10.74 15.40 -22.12
CA VAL A 297 9.87 15.57 -20.94
C VAL A 297 10.68 15.54 -19.65
N GLY A 298 10.59 16.60 -18.85
CA GLY A 298 11.32 16.75 -17.60
C GLY A 298 12.71 17.36 -17.78
N ASP A 299 13.62 17.09 -16.85
CA ASP A 299 14.99 17.60 -16.89
C ASP A 299 15.87 16.76 -17.84
N VAL A 300 15.90 17.16 -19.11
CA VAL A 300 16.56 16.44 -20.20
C VAL A 300 17.51 17.36 -20.95
N VAL A 301 18.76 16.91 -21.11
CA VAL A 301 19.76 17.52 -22.00
C VAL A 301 20.04 16.55 -23.14
N ALA A 302 19.60 16.90 -24.34
CA ALA A 302 19.79 16.11 -25.56
C ALA A 302 20.72 16.84 -26.53
N ILE A 303 21.78 16.17 -27.00
CA ILE A 303 22.73 16.70 -27.99
C ILE A 303 22.77 15.71 -29.17
N ASP A 304 22.58 16.20 -30.39
CA ASP A 304 22.59 15.36 -31.60
C ASP A 304 21.63 14.15 -31.55
N CYS A 305 20.51 14.28 -30.83
CA CYS A 305 19.45 13.27 -30.80
C CYS A 305 18.38 13.57 -31.88
N GLU A 306 17.83 12.53 -32.49
CA GLU A 306 16.78 12.63 -33.52
C GLU A 306 15.65 11.62 -33.26
N HIS A 307 14.41 12.00 -33.53
CA HIS A 307 13.22 11.13 -33.49
C HIS A 307 13.12 10.21 -32.25
N SER A 308 13.47 10.74 -31.08
CA SER A 308 13.57 9.96 -29.83
C SER A 308 12.60 10.45 -28.75
N TYR A 309 12.10 9.54 -27.92
CA TYR A 309 11.28 9.87 -26.74
C TYR A 309 12.17 9.86 -25.50
N LEU A 310 12.50 11.03 -24.96
CA LEU A 310 13.41 11.19 -23.82
C LEU A 310 12.65 11.80 -22.65
N ARG A 311 12.47 11.02 -21.59
CA ARG A 311 11.74 11.43 -20.38
C ARG A 311 12.55 11.19 -19.12
N SER A 312 12.56 12.18 -18.25
CA SER A 312 13.13 12.07 -16.91
C SER A 312 12.17 12.55 -15.83
N GLU A 313 11.97 11.73 -14.81
CA GLU A 313 11.27 12.07 -13.58
C GLU A 313 12.25 11.98 -12.41
N GLY A 314 12.58 13.14 -11.83
CA GLY A 314 13.32 13.22 -10.58
C GLY A 314 14.84 13.37 -10.63
N ARG A 315 15.43 13.29 -11.83
CA ARG A 315 16.88 13.45 -12.04
C ARG A 315 17.17 14.03 -13.42
N LEU A 316 18.38 14.53 -13.62
CA LEU A 316 18.84 14.94 -14.95
C LEU A 316 19.05 13.70 -15.84
N LEU A 317 18.47 13.71 -17.04
CA LEU A 317 18.79 12.78 -18.12
C LEU A 317 19.65 13.49 -19.18
N SER A 318 20.84 12.96 -19.45
CA SER A 318 21.70 13.46 -20.53
C SER A 318 21.84 12.40 -21.62
N ALA A 319 21.54 12.76 -22.87
CA ALA A 319 21.58 11.89 -24.03
C ALA A 319 22.36 12.54 -25.18
N VAL A 320 23.22 11.77 -25.84
CA VAL A 320 24.02 12.24 -26.98
C VAL A 320 23.92 11.23 -28.13
N GLY A 321 23.58 11.70 -29.34
CA GLY A 321 23.64 10.90 -30.56
C GLY A 321 22.57 9.82 -30.71
N LEU A 322 21.49 9.85 -29.90
CA LEU A 322 20.45 8.83 -29.93
C LEU A 322 19.48 9.06 -31.11
N ARG A 323 19.05 7.98 -31.76
CA ARG A 323 18.08 8.00 -32.85
C ARG A 323 17.02 6.94 -32.64
N ASP A 324 15.76 7.27 -32.92
CA ASP A 324 14.63 6.32 -32.83
C ASP A 324 14.56 5.58 -31.48
N THR A 325 14.97 6.24 -30.38
CA THR A 325 15.16 5.60 -29.07
C THR A 325 14.20 6.18 -28.03
N ALA A 326 13.57 5.31 -27.24
CA ALA A 326 12.87 5.66 -26.02
C ALA A 326 13.82 5.53 -24.83
N VAL A 327 14.06 6.62 -24.10
CA VAL A 327 14.75 6.62 -22.81
C VAL A 327 13.83 7.21 -21.75
N VAL A 328 13.51 6.42 -20.74
CA VAL A 328 12.57 6.80 -19.69
C VAL A 328 13.21 6.52 -18.34
N ALA A 329 13.61 7.59 -17.64
CA ALA A 329 14.25 7.53 -16.34
C ALA A 329 13.26 7.95 -15.24
N THR A 330 13.04 7.07 -14.26
CA THR A 330 12.35 7.37 -13.00
C THR A 330 13.36 7.32 -11.84
N ALA A 331 12.91 7.63 -10.63
CA ALA A 331 13.75 7.66 -9.44
C ALA A 331 14.37 6.29 -9.05
N ASP A 332 13.85 5.17 -9.56
CA ASP A 332 14.32 3.82 -9.20
C ASP A 332 14.56 2.91 -10.40
N ALA A 333 14.16 3.32 -11.62
CA ALA A 333 14.30 2.52 -12.82
C ALA A 333 14.63 3.38 -14.03
N THR A 334 15.29 2.78 -15.03
CA THR A 334 15.51 3.40 -16.33
C THR A 334 15.23 2.37 -17.41
N PHE A 335 14.41 2.76 -18.37
CA PHE A 335 14.10 1.95 -19.56
C PHE A 335 14.73 2.58 -20.80
N VAL A 336 15.33 1.74 -21.63
CA VAL A 336 15.95 2.12 -22.88
C VAL A 336 15.62 1.07 -23.94
N ALA A 337 15.03 1.49 -25.05
CA ALA A 337 14.79 0.62 -26.21
C ALA A 337 14.57 1.45 -27.48
N PRO A 338 14.74 0.85 -28.68
CA PRO A 338 14.16 1.41 -29.89
C PRO A 338 12.65 1.66 -29.69
N VAL A 339 12.15 2.78 -30.19
CA VAL A 339 10.75 3.19 -29.97
C VAL A 339 9.77 2.16 -30.56
N ASN A 340 10.14 1.54 -31.69
CA ASN A 340 9.38 0.48 -32.37
C ASN A 340 9.43 -0.90 -31.67
N GLU A 341 10.19 -1.05 -30.58
CA GLU A 341 10.26 -2.27 -29.78
C GLU A 341 9.46 -2.17 -28.46
N SER A 342 8.58 -1.17 -28.35
CA SER A 342 7.72 -0.92 -27.19
C SER A 342 6.93 -2.15 -26.70
N GLN A 343 6.54 -3.04 -27.60
CA GLN A 343 5.86 -4.31 -27.30
C GLN A 343 6.66 -5.22 -26.35
N ASN A 344 7.99 -5.13 -26.36
CA ASN A 344 8.85 -6.01 -25.54
C ASN A 344 8.90 -5.61 -24.07
N VAL A 345 8.36 -4.45 -23.67
CA VAL A 345 8.28 -4.02 -22.26
C VAL A 345 7.64 -5.11 -21.39
N ARG A 346 6.62 -5.79 -21.90
CA ARG A 346 5.94 -6.88 -21.19
C ARG A 346 6.90 -8.00 -20.75
N LYS A 347 7.89 -8.35 -21.59
CA LYS A 347 8.88 -9.39 -21.27
C LYS A 347 9.73 -8.99 -20.05
N ILE A 348 10.08 -7.70 -19.95
CA ILE A 348 10.83 -7.15 -18.81
C ILE A 348 9.97 -7.19 -17.56
N VAL A 349 8.73 -6.69 -17.63
CA VAL A 349 7.78 -6.69 -16.50
C VAL A 349 7.57 -8.11 -15.95
N GLU A 350 7.31 -9.08 -16.82
CA GLU A 350 7.13 -10.49 -16.43
C GLU A 350 8.39 -11.07 -15.76
N GLN A 351 9.60 -10.69 -16.19
CA GLN A 351 10.84 -11.11 -15.55
C GLN A 351 11.03 -10.46 -14.17
N LEU A 352 10.71 -9.17 -14.04
CA LEU A 352 10.79 -8.42 -12.80
C LEU A 352 9.83 -9.01 -11.74
N GLU A 353 8.58 -9.26 -12.13
CA GLU A 353 7.55 -9.89 -11.27
C GLU A 353 8.01 -11.27 -10.77
N LYS A 354 8.57 -12.12 -11.64
CA LYS A 354 9.11 -13.44 -11.26
C LYS A 354 10.22 -13.36 -10.22
N THR A 355 10.96 -12.27 -10.19
CA THR A 355 12.05 -12.04 -9.23
C THR A 355 11.62 -11.23 -8.00
N GLY A 356 10.32 -10.95 -7.85
CA GLY A 356 9.77 -10.22 -6.71
C GLY A 356 10.17 -8.74 -6.67
N ARG A 357 10.55 -8.15 -7.81
CA ARG A 357 10.94 -6.74 -7.93
C ARG A 357 9.74 -5.84 -7.69
N LEU A 358 9.89 -4.86 -6.81
CA LEU A 358 8.83 -3.91 -6.47
C LEU A 358 8.64 -2.82 -7.54
N GLU A 359 9.59 -2.69 -8.45
CA GLU A 359 9.58 -1.67 -9.51
C GLU A 359 8.44 -1.85 -10.52
N THR A 360 7.76 -3.00 -10.56
CA THR A 360 6.55 -3.21 -11.37
C THR A 360 5.27 -2.77 -10.65
N LYS A 361 5.33 -2.69 -9.32
CA LYS A 361 4.19 -2.43 -8.45
C LYS A 361 4.13 -0.99 -7.96
N PHE A 362 5.28 -0.43 -7.57
CA PHE A 362 5.34 0.81 -6.80
C PHE A 362 6.10 1.91 -7.50
N THR A 363 5.53 3.10 -7.58
CA THR A 363 6.15 4.30 -8.11
C THR A 363 6.86 5.01 -6.95
N PRO A 364 8.17 5.32 -7.04
CA PRO A 364 8.83 6.10 -6.01
C PRO A 364 8.17 7.47 -5.88
N SER A 365 7.70 7.79 -4.68
CA SER A 365 7.17 9.12 -4.38
C SER A 365 8.32 10.12 -4.32
N GLN A 366 8.46 11.00 -5.31
CA GLN A 366 9.31 12.18 -5.14
C GLN A 366 8.54 13.45 -4.79
N ASP A 367 7.26 13.58 -5.14
CA ASP A 367 6.53 14.86 -4.98
C ASP A 367 5.08 14.77 -4.49
N ARG A 368 4.67 13.65 -3.88
CA ARG A 368 3.39 13.63 -3.15
C ARG A 368 3.69 13.82 -1.67
N LEU A 369 3.46 15.03 -1.17
CA LEU A 369 3.22 15.22 0.26
C LEU A 369 2.07 14.28 0.62
N PRO A 370 2.32 13.17 1.32
CA PRO A 370 1.24 12.25 1.63
C PRO A 370 0.31 12.99 2.59
N GLN A 371 -0.97 13.08 2.20
CA GLN A 371 -1.97 13.75 3.02
C GLN A 371 -2.11 13.01 4.34
N VAL A 372 -2.22 13.75 5.44
CA VAL A 372 -2.42 13.17 6.76
C VAL A 372 -3.70 12.34 6.78
N GLY A 373 -3.56 11.07 7.16
CA GLY A 373 -4.61 10.08 7.17
C GLY A 373 -4.79 9.31 5.87
N ALA A 374 -3.93 9.46 4.86
CA ALA A 374 -4.02 8.71 3.61
C ALA A 374 -3.99 7.20 3.84
N TYR A 375 -3.21 6.74 4.82
CA TYR A 375 -3.16 5.31 5.19
C TYR A 375 -4.18 4.93 6.26
N GLY A 376 -5.00 5.85 6.78
CA GLY A 376 -5.87 5.61 7.93
C GLY A 376 -6.82 4.42 7.76
N ASN A 377 -7.56 4.38 6.64
CA ASN A 377 -8.48 3.28 6.34
C ASN A 377 -7.71 1.98 6.08
N ARG A 378 -6.62 2.03 5.31
CA ARG A 378 -5.81 0.86 4.98
C ARG A 378 -5.18 0.24 6.23
N VAL A 379 -4.68 1.05 7.15
CA VAL A 379 -4.11 0.62 8.43
C VAL A 379 -5.17 -0.03 9.30
N ARG A 380 -6.35 0.59 9.43
CA ARG A 380 -7.46 -0.02 10.19
C ARG A 380 -7.84 -1.37 9.61
N HIS A 381 -8.01 -1.45 8.29
CA HIS A 381 -8.34 -2.69 7.61
C HIS A 381 -7.27 -3.77 7.85
N TRP A 382 -5.99 -3.44 7.59
CA TRP A 382 -4.89 -4.39 7.81
C TRP A 382 -4.81 -4.89 9.25
N LEU A 383 -5.00 -3.99 10.22
CA LEU A 383 -4.88 -4.32 11.63
C LEU A 383 -6.07 -5.17 12.12
N PHE A 384 -7.29 -4.68 11.93
CA PHE A 384 -8.50 -5.23 12.56
C PHE A 384 -9.19 -6.32 11.72
N ASP A 385 -9.04 -6.30 10.39
CA ASP A 385 -9.74 -7.21 9.48
C ASP A 385 -8.81 -8.27 8.88
N GLU A 386 -7.49 -8.06 8.90
CA GLU A 386 -6.51 -8.99 8.31
C GLU A 386 -5.61 -9.63 9.39
N THR A 387 -4.85 -8.82 10.12
CA THR A 387 -3.75 -9.29 10.98
C THR A 387 -4.25 -9.81 12.32
N LEU A 388 -5.04 -9.03 13.07
CA LEU A 388 -5.58 -9.49 14.36
C LEU A 388 -6.41 -10.79 14.23
N PRO A 389 -7.33 -10.92 13.24
CA PRO A 389 -8.06 -12.18 13.03
C PRO A 389 -7.16 -13.39 12.73
N LEU A 390 -6.12 -13.20 11.91
CA LEU A 390 -5.18 -14.28 11.59
C LEU A 390 -4.39 -14.72 12.84
N TRP A 391 -3.80 -13.77 13.57
CA TRP A 391 -2.92 -14.05 14.70
C TRP A 391 -3.68 -14.53 15.95
N SER A 392 -4.96 -14.16 16.10
CA SER A 392 -5.84 -14.68 17.15
C SER A 392 -6.34 -16.11 16.94
N THR A 393 -6.12 -16.67 15.75
CA THR A 393 -6.52 -18.03 15.42
C THR A 393 -5.28 -18.90 15.18
N VAL A 394 -4.60 -18.67 14.07
CA VAL A 394 -3.44 -19.46 13.64
C VAL A 394 -2.21 -19.17 14.50
N GLY A 395 -2.06 -17.95 15.01
CA GLY A 395 -0.95 -17.58 15.88
C GLY A 395 -1.01 -18.18 17.29
N VAL A 396 -2.13 -18.80 17.67
CA VAL A 396 -2.39 -19.32 19.01
C VAL A 396 -2.08 -20.81 19.08
N ASP A 397 -1.26 -21.21 20.05
CA ASP A 397 -1.01 -22.62 20.32
C ASP A 397 -2.04 -23.16 21.31
N THR A 398 -3.12 -23.71 20.76
CA THR A 398 -4.21 -24.30 21.55
C THR A 398 -3.86 -25.68 22.11
N ARG A 399 -2.76 -26.31 21.65
CA ARG A 399 -2.36 -27.65 22.05
C ARG A 399 -1.49 -27.63 23.31
N HIS A 400 -0.49 -26.75 23.34
CA HIS A 400 0.51 -26.66 24.41
C HIS A 400 0.39 -25.37 25.23
N GLY A 401 -0.45 -24.44 24.78
CA GLY A 401 -0.66 -23.13 25.40
C GLY A 401 0.29 -22.06 24.87
N GLY A 402 -0.06 -20.81 25.15
CA GLY A 402 0.66 -19.64 24.67
C GLY A 402 0.50 -19.46 23.16
N PHE A 403 1.51 -18.86 22.53
CA PHE A 403 1.49 -18.47 21.13
C PHE A 403 2.60 -19.16 20.34
N HIS A 404 2.45 -19.21 19.03
CA HIS A 404 3.51 -19.64 18.12
C HIS A 404 4.53 -18.51 17.92
N GLU A 405 5.81 -18.86 17.81
CA GLU A 405 6.91 -17.88 17.69
C GLU A 405 7.13 -17.37 16.27
N ALA A 406 6.67 -18.12 15.28
CA ALA A 406 6.71 -17.72 13.88
C ALA A 406 5.68 -18.51 13.06
N MET A 407 5.33 -17.97 11.90
CA MET A 407 4.57 -18.66 10.86
C MET A 407 5.32 -18.64 9.53
N SER A 408 5.03 -19.58 8.64
CA SER A 408 5.40 -19.46 7.23
C SER A 408 4.56 -18.39 6.53
N PHE A 409 4.94 -18.01 5.31
CA PHE A 409 4.14 -17.12 4.47
C PHE A 409 2.81 -17.73 4.00
N ASP A 410 2.62 -19.04 4.15
CA ASP A 410 1.35 -19.73 3.92
C ASP A 410 0.46 -19.75 5.18
N ALA A 411 0.78 -18.95 6.20
CA ALA A 411 0.12 -18.94 7.50
C ALA A 411 0.11 -20.32 8.18
N ILE A 412 1.25 -21.02 8.16
CA ILE A 412 1.42 -22.29 8.88
C ILE A 412 2.34 -22.05 10.08
N PRO A 413 1.91 -22.38 11.31
CA PRO A 413 2.74 -22.26 12.50
C PRO A 413 4.05 -23.05 12.39
N ILE A 414 5.16 -22.40 12.74
CA ILE A 414 6.47 -23.04 12.78
C ILE A 414 6.76 -23.47 14.23
N ASN A 415 7.08 -24.76 14.40
CA ASN A 415 7.37 -25.33 15.72
C ASN A 415 8.72 -24.84 16.25
N LYS A 416 8.72 -23.93 17.23
CA LYS A 416 9.91 -23.31 17.84
C LYS A 416 9.79 -23.20 19.36
N THR A 417 10.93 -23.05 20.02
CA THR A 417 11.01 -22.72 21.45
C THR A 417 10.31 -21.38 21.72
N LYS A 418 9.48 -21.32 22.76
CA LYS A 418 8.69 -20.14 23.12
C LYS A 418 9.46 -19.26 24.09
N ARG A 419 9.75 -18.01 23.74
CA ARG A 419 10.45 -17.03 24.59
C ARG A 419 9.45 -16.26 25.42
N MET A 420 9.77 -16.03 26.69
CA MET A 420 8.90 -15.30 27.63
C MET A 420 8.52 -13.92 27.08
N ARG A 421 9.49 -13.15 26.59
CA ARG A 421 9.23 -11.86 25.93
C ARG A 421 8.24 -11.94 24.77
N THR A 422 8.30 -12.97 23.92
CA THR A 422 7.39 -13.07 22.78
C THR A 422 5.98 -13.35 23.28
N MET A 423 5.83 -14.25 24.26
CA MET A 423 4.52 -14.54 24.84
C MET A 423 3.92 -13.29 25.50
N ALA A 424 4.71 -12.54 26.27
CA ALA A 424 4.30 -11.29 26.88
C ALA A 424 3.91 -10.23 25.83
N ARG A 425 4.69 -10.10 24.75
CA ARG A 425 4.39 -9.19 23.62
C ARG A 425 3.06 -9.53 22.92
N GLN A 426 2.72 -10.80 22.80
CA GLN A 426 1.43 -11.23 22.24
C GLN A 426 0.26 -10.86 23.18
N ILE A 427 0.43 -11.05 24.51
CA ILE A 427 -0.55 -10.61 25.51
C ILE A 427 -0.78 -9.10 25.41
N TYR A 428 0.31 -8.31 25.31
CA TYR A 428 0.22 -6.87 25.06
C TYR A 428 -0.58 -6.56 23.79
N ALA A 429 -0.26 -7.21 22.67
CA ALA A 429 -0.88 -6.92 21.38
C ALA A 429 -2.40 -7.11 21.43
N PHE A 430 -2.88 -8.21 22.04
CA PHE A 430 -4.31 -8.45 22.19
C PHE A 430 -4.96 -7.55 23.25
N ALA A 431 -4.24 -7.19 24.33
CA ALA A 431 -4.74 -6.20 25.30
C ALA A 431 -4.93 -4.81 24.67
N VAL A 432 -3.96 -4.34 23.87
CA VAL A 432 -4.08 -3.09 23.12
C VAL A 432 -5.19 -3.17 22.07
N ALA A 433 -5.34 -4.29 21.36
CA ALA A 433 -6.46 -4.46 20.43
C ALA A 433 -7.82 -4.31 21.12
N LYS A 434 -7.96 -4.86 22.34
CA LYS A 434 -9.17 -4.67 23.16
C LYS A 434 -9.38 -3.21 23.56
N GLU A 435 -8.34 -2.53 24.01
CA GLU A 435 -8.40 -1.09 24.35
C GLU A 435 -8.87 -0.25 23.16
N MET A 436 -8.51 -0.65 21.93
CA MET A 436 -8.93 -0.03 20.68
C MET A 436 -10.34 -0.42 20.22
N GLY A 437 -11.06 -1.25 20.98
CA GLY A 437 -12.43 -1.67 20.66
C GLY A 437 -12.52 -2.75 19.58
N TRP A 438 -11.51 -3.60 19.42
CA TRP A 438 -11.58 -4.75 18.51
C TRP A 438 -12.60 -5.80 19.01
N ASP A 439 -13.53 -6.19 18.13
CA ASP A 439 -14.62 -7.14 18.44
C ASP A 439 -14.19 -8.63 18.50
N GLY A 440 -12.88 -8.91 18.39
CA GLY A 440 -12.34 -10.27 18.48
C GLY A 440 -12.25 -10.82 19.90
N PRO A 441 -11.77 -12.07 20.08
CA PRO A 441 -11.72 -12.76 21.37
C PRO A 441 -10.55 -12.30 22.27
N ALA A 442 -10.30 -10.99 22.34
CA ALA A 442 -9.12 -10.44 22.99
C ALA A 442 -9.02 -10.81 24.47
N GLN A 443 -10.15 -10.88 25.19
CA GLN A 443 -10.17 -11.28 26.60
C GLN A 443 -9.65 -12.72 26.80
N ASP A 444 -10.11 -13.64 25.95
CA ASP A 444 -9.73 -15.05 26.04
C ASP A 444 -8.25 -15.25 25.68
N LEU A 445 -7.73 -14.46 24.73
CA LEU A 445 -6.32 -14.48 24.34
C LEU A 445 -5.39 -13.95 25.44
N ILE A 446 -5.81 -12.90 26.16
CA ILE A 446 -5.07 -12.36 27.31
C ILE A 446 -5.00 -13.42 28.41
N GLU A 447 -6.14 -14.04 28.76
CA GLU A 447 -6.21 -15.13 29.74
C GLU A 447 -5.34 -16.32 29.32
N HIS A 448 -5.46 -16.77 28.06
CA HIS A 448 -4.67 -17.89 27.51
C HIS A 448 -3.17 -17.64 27.61
N GLY A 449 -2.73 -16.43 27.25
CA GLY A 449 -1.33 -16.05 27.36
C GLY A 449 -0.83 -15.97 28.80
N LEU A 450 -1.60 -15.35 29.70
CA LEU A 450 -1.24 -15.23 31.12
C LEU A 450 -1.20 -16.60 31.82
N SER A 451 -2.18 -17.46 31.54
CA SER A 451 -2.22 -18.85 31.99
C SER A 451 -1.01 -19.65 31.51
N PHE A 452 -0.51 -19.38 30.29
CA PHE A 452 0.71 -20.02 29.81
C PHE A 452 1.96 -19.51 30.52
N ILE A 453 2.19 -18.20 30.57
CA ILE A 453 3.46 -17.67 31.11
C ILE A 453 3.62 -17.94 32.61
N THR A 454 2.52 -18.09 33.36
CA THR A 454 2.54 -18.45 34.80
C THR A 454 3.15 -19.82 35.08
N LYS A 455 3.23 -20.72 34.09
CA LYS A 455 4.02 -21.96 34.19
C LYS A 455 5.52 -21.71 34.36
N GLY A 456 5.99 -20.54 33.94
CA GLY A 456 7.37 -20.08 34.05
C GLY A 456 7.62 -19.09 35.19
N ARG A 457 6.73 -19.07 36.19
CA ARG A 457 6.94 -18.31 37.42
C ARG A 457 8.01 -19.01 38.27
N THR A 458 8.99 -18.27 38.77
CA THR A 458 10.02 -18.83 39.67
C THR A 458 9.65 -18.64 41.14
N ASP A 459 10.31 -19.39 42.02
CA ASP A 459 10.14 -19.26 43.48
C ASP A 459 10.58 -17.88 44.02
N ARG A 460 11.44 -17.16 43.28
CA ARG A 460 11.88 -15.80 43.63
C ARG A 460 10.87 -14.73 43.25
N GLY A 461 9.81 -15.09 42.53
CA GLY A 461 8.89 -14.13 41.99
C GLY A 461 9.42 -13.42 40.74
N GLY A 462 10.32 -14.06 39.97
CA GLY A 462 10.67 -13.68 38.59
C GLY A 462 10.04 -14.59 37.54
N TRP A 463 10.45 -14.40 36.30
CA TRP A 463 9.94 -15.11 35.12
C TRP A 463 11.09 -15.77 34.35
N VAL A 464 10.94 -17.04 33.99
CA VAL A 464 11.91 -17.80 33.19
C VAL A 464 12.07 -17.22 31.78
N LYS A 465 13.20 -17.51 31.13
CA LYS A 465 13.55 -16.98 29.81
C LYS A 465 12.84 -17.68 28.65
N THR A 466 12.86 -19.02 28.65
CA THR A 466 12.33 -19.80 27.52
C THR A 466 11.65 -21.10 27.93
N PHE A 467 10.72 -21.52 27.09
CA PHE A 467 10.02 -22.79 27.14
C PHE A 467 10.32 -23.62 25.88
N ASN A 468 10.25 -24.94 26.04
CA ASN A 468 10.15 -25.87 24.92
C ASN A 468 8.85 -25.65 24.14
N PRO A 469 8.76 -26.14 22.89
CA PRO A 469 7.53 -26.03 22.12
C PRO A 469 6.31 -26.70 22.79
N ASP A 470 6.54 -27.73 23.63
CA ASP A 470 5.50 -28.42 24.39
C ASP A 470 5.01 -27.65 25.65
N GLY A 471 5.61 -26.49 25.94
CA GLY A 471 5.28 -25.63 27.06
C GLY A 471 6.02 -25.94 28.37
N SER A 472 6.93 -26.91 28.39
CA SER A 472 7.82 -27.14 29.54
C SER A 472 8.93 -26.08 29.61
N VAL A 473 9.42 -25.75 30.82
CA VAL A 473 10.52 -24.79 30.99
C VAL A 473 11.81 -25.35 30.37
N LEU A 474 12.45 -24.55 29.51
CA LEU A 474 13.72 -24.89 28.86
C LEU A 474 14.91 -24.17 29.49
N ASP A 475 14.78 -22.86 29.71
CA ASP A 475 15.80 -22.03 30.35
C ASP A 475 15.14 -21.23 31.48
N ALA A 476 15.49 -21.58 32.72
CA ALA A 476 14.97 -20.97 33.93
C ALA A 476 15.66 -19.65 34.33
N SER A 477 16.60 -19.15 33.52
CA SER A 477 17.26 -17.86 33.75
C SER A 477 16.23 -16.72 33.82
N GLU A 478 16.47 -15.74 34.69
CA GLU A 478 15.57 -14.62 34.93
C GLU A 478 16.24 -13.32 34.48
N ASP A 479 16.17 -13.00 33.19
CA ASP A 479 16.78 -11.78 32.66
C ASP A 479 15.84 -10.57 32.69
N THR A 480 16.43 -9.39 32.88
CA THR A 480 15.72 -8.11 33.02
C THR A 480 14.92 -7.74 31.78
N TYR A 481 15.39 -8.14 30.61
CA TYR A 481 14.73 -7.86 29.34
C TYR A 481 13.36 -8.57 29.30
N ASP A 482 13.32 -9.85 29.62
CA ASP A 482 12.08 -10.61 29.64
C ASP A 482 11.14 -10.14 30.77
N GLN A 483 11.66 -9.77 31.95
CA GLN A 483 10.82 -9.20 33.03
C GLN A 483 10.12 -7.89 32.58
N SER A 484 10.82 -7.05 31.82
CA SER A 484 10.29 -5.76 31.35
C SER A 484 9.07 -5.94 30.44
N PHE A 485 9.10 -6.92 29.52
CA PHE A 485 7.96 -7.23 28.68
C PHE A 485 6.81 -7.85 29.45
N VAL A 486 7.08 -8.67 30.48
CA VAL A 486 6.03 -9.19 31.35
C VAL A 486 5.34 -8.06 32.09
N LEU A 487 6.08 -7.10 32.66
CA LEU A 487 5.49 -5.92 33.28
C LEU A 487 4.65 -5.10 32.30
N LEU A 488 5.14 -4.90 31.07
CA LEU A 488 4.41 -4.17 30.03
C LEU A 488 3.09 -4.89 29.67
N ALA A 489 3.13 -6.21 29.48
CA ALA A 489 1.96 -7.03 29.21
C ALA A 489 0.94 -6.96 30.35
N LEU A 490 1.40 -7.04 31.60
CA LEU A 490 0.55 -6.97 32.78
C LEU A 490 -0.08 -5.58 32.96
N ALA A 491 0.61 -4.49 32.59
CA ALA A 491 0.03 -3.14 32.65
C ALA A 491 -1.19 -3.01 31.72
N HIS A 492 -1.07 -3.53 30.49
CA HIS A 492 -2.17 -3.51 29.52
C HIS A 492 -3.25 -4.55 29.84
N ALA A 493 -2.89 -5.73 30.33
CA ALA A 493 -3.86 -6.69 30.84
C ALA A 493 -4.67 -6.11 32.03
N HIS A 494 -4.04 -5.32 32.90
CA HIS A 494 -4.72 -4.61 33.98
C HIS A 494 -5.71 -3.58 33.45
N LYS A 495 -5.32 -2.75 32.48
CA LYS A 495 -6.23 -1.81 31.79
C LYS A 495 -7.39 -2.52 31.09
N ALA A 496 -7.13 -3.70 30.52
CA ALA A 496 -8.13 -4.57 29.93
C ALA A 496 -9.07 -5.26 30.96
N GLY A 497 -8.82 -5.09 32.26
CA GLY A 497 -9.68 -5.60 33.35
C GLY A 497 -9.30 -7.00 33.85
N HIS A 498 -8.10 -7.50 33.58
CA HIS A 498 -7.67 -8.81 34.07
C HIS A 498 -7.41 -8.80 35.60
N PRO A 499 -8.04 -9.70 36.39
CA PRO A 499 -8.09 -9.57 37.84
C PRO A 499 -6.74 -9.81 38.55
N GLN A 500 -5.86 -10.65 38.00
CA GLN A 500 -4.58 -10.99 38.63
C GLN A 500 -3.41 -10.11 38.18
N ALA A 501 -3.63 -9.23 37.19
CA ALA A 501 -2.53 -8.54 36.52
C ALA A 501 -1.72 -7.64 37.47
N LEU A 502 -2.42 -6.92 38.37
CA LEU A 502 -1.79 -6.05 39.36
C LEU A 502 -0.98 -6.83 40.41
N THR A 503 -1.49 -7.98 40.87
CA THR A 503 -0.79 -8.83 41.84
C THR A 503 0.50 -9.38 41.24
N LEU A 504 0.41 -9.99 40.06
CA LEU A 504 1.59 -10.53 39.35
C LEU A 504 2.63 -9.43 39.08
N ALA A 505 2.19 -8.24 38.72
CA ALA A 505 3.09 -7.11 38.50
C ALA A 505 3.77 -6.66 39.79
N THR A 506 3.03 -6.58 40.90
CA THR A 506 3.57 -6.19 42.21
C THR A 506 4.68 -7.15 42.65
N GLU A 507 4.48 -8.45 42.50
CA GLU A 507 5.52 -9.45 42.79
C GLU A 507 6.71 -9.33 41.83
N THR A 508 6.46 -9.05 40.54
CA THR A 508 7.54 -8.87 39.55
C THR A 508 8.36 -7.62 39.85
N PHE A 509 7.74 -6.52 40.30
CA PHE A 509 8.44 -5.34 40.78
C PHE A 509 9.30 -5.65 42.00
N ALA A 510 8.77 -6.41 42.97
CA ALA A 510 9.53 -6.83 44.14
C ALA A 510 10.77 -7.66 43.75
N PHE A 511 10.61 -8.59 42.80
CA PHE A 511 11.75 -9.36 42.26
C PHE A 511 12.80 -8.46 41.58
N ILE A 512 12.37 -7.52 40.74
CA ILE A 512 13.30 -6.59 40.08
C ILE A 512 14.06 -5.76 41.12
N ASP A 513 13.38 -5.26 42.15
CA ASP A 513 14.02 -4.46 43.20
C ASP A 513 15.02 -5.26 44.04
N GLU A 514 14.70 -6.52 44.33
CA GLU A 514 15.53 -7.37 45.20
C GLU A 514 16.72 -7.98 44.45
N TYR A 515 16.51 -8.45 43.21
CA TYR A 515 17.49 -9.29 42.51
C TYR A 515 18.13 -8.64 41.28
N LEU A 516 17.50 -7.62 40.69
CA LEU A 516 17.97 -7.00 39.45
C LEU A 516 18.38 -5.54 39.62
N ALA A 517 18.00 -4.85 40.68
CA ALA A 517 18.49 -3.50 40.96
C ALA A 517 19.98 -3.55 41.33
N ASP A 518 20.80 -2.71 40.69
CA ASP A 518 22.20 -2.58 41.07
C ASP A 518 22.29 -1.98 42.48
N SER A 519 22.99 -2.66 43.39
CA SER A 519 23.18 -2.19 44.78
C SER A 519 23.86 -0.81 44.85
N ARG A 520 24.57 -0.39 43.80
CA ARG A 520 25.17 0.95 43.67
C ARG A 520 24.17 2.02 43.24
N MET A 521 22.92 1.64 42.98
CA MET A 521 21.84 2.49 42.46
C MET A 521 22.13 3.09 41.08
N THR A 522 22.98 2.42 40.29
CA THR A 522 23.42 2.85 38.95
C THR A 522 22.61 2.22 37.82
N GLY A 523 21.41 1.68 38.07
CA GLY A 523 20.58 1.01 37.06
C GLY A 523 20.20 -0.41 37.46
N PHE A 524 20.01 -1.27 36.47
CA PHE A 524 19.62 -2.67 36.63
C PHE A 524 20.65 -3.62 36.00
N LEU A 525 20.83 -4.78 36.62
CA LEU A 525 21.63 -5.89 36.13
C LEU A 525 20.95 -6.57 34.93
N GLU A 526 21.68 -7.33 34.12
CA GLU A 526 21.08 -8.10 33.02
C GLU A 526 20.38 -9.35 33.54
N MET A 527 20.96 -9.98 34.56
CA MET A 527 20.47 -11.14 35.30
C MET A 527 20.96 -11.03 36.76
N PRO A 528 20.37 -11.78 37.71
CA PRO A 528 20.87 -11.82 39.08
C PRO A 528 22.34 -12.27 39.11
N ASP A 529 23.15 -11.60 39.94
CA ASP A 529 24.59 -11.84 40.11
C ASP A 529 25.48 -11.62 38.86
N ASP A 530 24.94 -10.97 37.81
CA ASP A 530 25.67 -10.75 36.56
C ASP A 530 26.80 -9.69 36.67
N LYS A 531 27.97 -10.06 36.15
CA LYS A 531 29.18 -9.23 36.06
C LYS A 531 29.55 -8.83 34.62
N GLY A 532 28.71 -9.16 33.64
CA GLY A 532 28.90 -8.87 32.23
C GLY A 532 28.74 -7.39 31.86
N LEU A 533 28.70 -7.13 30.55
CA LEU A 533 28.41 -5.79 30.03
C LEU A 533 26.96 -5.40 30.33
N ARG A 534 26.75 -4.12 30.62
CA ARG A 534 25.42 -3.51 30.74
C ARG A 534 24.92 -3.10 29.36
N ARG A 535 23.60 -3.15 29.16
CA ARG A 535 22.95 -2.76 27.91
C ARG A 535 21.93 -1.65 28.12
N SER A 536 21.85 -0.73 27.15
CA SER A 536 20.77 0.27 27.08
C SER A 536 19.40 -0.40 26.89
N ASN A 537 19.35 -1.51 26.17
CA ASN A 537 18.13 -2.13 25.67
C ASN A 537 17.16 -2.61 26.79
N PRO A 538 17.58 -3.39 27.82
CA PRO A 538 16.68 -3.71 28.93
C PRO A 538 16.18 -2.48 29.70
N HIS A 539 17.01 -1.44 29.83
CA HIS A 539 16.61 -0.20 30.49
C HIS A 539 15.55 0.56 29.68
N MET A 540 15.66 0.55 28.35
CA MET A 540 14.66 1.13 27.44
C MET A 540 13.27 0.50 27.67
N HIS A 541 13.18 -0.83 27.73
CA HIS A 541 11.89 -1.48 27.94
C HIS A 541 11.41 -1.45 29.41
N LEU A 542 12.31 -1.34 30.39
CA LEU A 542 11.89 -0.99 31.76
C LEU A 542 11.27 0.41 31.82
N LEU A 543 11.85 1.39 31.13
CA LEU A 543 11.28 2.73 31.01
C LEU A 543 9.88 2.65 30.38
N GLU A 544 9.72 1.89 29.30
CA GLU A 544 8.43 1.65 28.68
C GLU A 544 7.41 1.05 29.68
N ALA A 545 7.78 -0.03 30.37
CA ALA A 545 6.92 -0.70 31.34
C ALA A 545 6.54 0.24 32.50
N PHE A 546 7.48 1.02 33.02
CA PHE A 546 7.22 1.96 34.12
C PHE A 546 6.26 3.08 33.70
N LEU A 547 6.42 3.61 32.48
CA LEU A 547 5.48 4.59 31.92
C LEU A 547 4.09 3.96 31.71
N ALA A 548 4.01 2.71 31.23
CA ALA A 548 2.75 1.99 31.07
C ALA A 548 2.02 1.82 32.42
N TRP A 549 2.73 1.46 33.49
CA TRP A 549 2.17 1.32 34.84
C TRP A 549 1.76 2.66 35.47
N TYR A 550 2.54 3.73 35.24
CA TYR A 550 2.11 5.08 35.63
C TYR A 550 0.80 5.46 34.92
N ASN A 551 0.71 5.24 33.61
CA ASN A 551 -0.49 5.54 32.83
C ASN A 551 -1.69 4.67 33.25
N ALA A 552 -1.47 3.43 33.69
CA ALA A 552 -2.53 2.53 34.14
C ALA A 552 -3.09 2.89 35.53
N THR A 553 -2.26 3.44 36.42
CA THR A 553 -2.59 3.55 37.86
C THR A 553 -2.55 4.96 38.43
N GLY A 554 -1.87 5.90 37.77
CA GLY A 554 -1.54 7.22 38.32
C GLY A 554 -0.52 7.19 39.47
N ASN A 555 0.03 6.03 39.84
CA ASN A 555 0.99 5.94 40.94
C ASN A 555 2.35 6.55 40.53
N ARG A 556 2.74 7.63 41.23
CA ARG A 556 3.97 8.38 40.96
C ARG A 556 5.24 7.60 41.23
N ASP A 557 5.20 6.50 41.97
CA ASP A 557 6.38 5.65 42.23
C ASP A 557 6.92 5.05 40.92
N TYR A 558 6.04 4.66 39.99
CA TYR A 558 6.44 4.20 38.67
C TYR A 558 7.11 5.30 37.86
N LEU A 559 6.61 6.53 37.96
CA LEU A 559 7.22 7.68 37.30
C LEU A 559 8.59 8.06 37.90
N GLN A 560 8.79 7.85 39.20
CA GLN A 560 10.11 8.00 39.84
C GLN A 560 11.11 6.95 39.34
N ARG A 561 10.67 5.70 39.16
CA ARG A 561 11.50 4.65 38.55
C ARG A 561 11.88 5.01 37.11
N ALA A 562 10.92 5.50 36.32
CA ALA A 562 11.18 6.00 34.97
C ALA A 562 12.21 7.15 34.97
N ALA A 563 12.09 8.09 35.91
CA ALA A 563 13.03 9.21 36.03
C ALA A 563 14.48 8.74 36.27
N ARG A 564 14.69 7.70 37.09
CA ARG A 564 16.03 7.12 37.32
C ARG A 564 16.66 6.57 36.03
N ILE A 565 15.86 5.93 35.17
CA ILE A 565 16.35 5.43 33.87
C ILE A 565 16.67 6.61 32.94
N VAL A 566 15.82 7.64 32.90
CA VAL A 566 16.08 8.84 32.10
C VAL A 566 17.35 9.57 32.56
N ASP A 567 17.61 9.62 33.87
CA ASP A 567 18.84 10.19 34.40
C ASP A 567 20.07 9.34 34.03
N LEU A 568 19.97 8.01 34.11
CA LEU A 568 21.03 7.12 33.63
C LEU A 568 21.32 7.34 32.13
N PHE A 569 20.27 7.46 31.32
CA PHE A 569 20.40 7.78 29.90
C PHE A 569 21.12 9.12 29.67
N ARG A 570 20.75 10.17 30.39
CA ARG A 570 21.34 11.52 30.26
C ARG A 570 22.83 11.55 30.57
N HIS A 571 23.27 10.77 31.56
CA HIS A 571 24.65 10.80 32.04
C HIS A 571 25.58 9.83 31.30
N HIS A 572 25.06 8.68 30.84
CA HIS A 572 25.91 7.60 30.33
C HIS A 572 25.55 7.13 28.94
N MET A 573 24.26 7.02 28.60
CA MET A 573 23.85 6.39 27.33
C MET A 573 23.82 7.37 26.16
N PHE A 574 23.54 8.65 26.42
CA PHE A 574 23.48 9.68 25.38
C PHE A 574 24.86 10.26 25.07
N ASP A 575 25.29 10.10 23.82
CA ASP A 575 26.49 10.76 23.32
C ASP A 575 26.17 12.16 22.80
N ALA A 576 26.65 13.17 23.52
CA ALA A 576 26.42 14.57 23.19
C ALA A 576 27.19 15.06 21.95
N GLU A 577 28.27 14.38 21.55
CA GLU A 577 29.09 14.72 20.39
C GLU A 577 28.40 14.32 19.10
N THR A 578 27.90 13.08 19.04
CA THR A 578 27.31 12.48 17.82
C THR A 578 25.78 12.43 17.85
N TRP A 579 25.17 12.81 18.98
CA TRP A 579 23.72 12.71 19.23
C TRP A 579 23.19 11.28 19.07
N THR A 580 24.02 10.29 19.46
CA THR A 580 23.67 8.89 19.36
C THR A 580 23.44 8.24 20.72
N LEU A 581 22.77 7.09 20.71
CA LEU A 581 22.63 6.19 21.85
C LEU A 581 23.78 5.17 21.84
N GLY A 582 24.43 4.97 22.99
CA GLY A 582 25.32 3.83 23.18
C GLY A 582 24.54 2.57 23.55
N GLU A 583 24.97 1.41 23.04
CA GLU A 583 24.25 0.14 23.24
C GLU A 583 24.83 -0.72 24.36
N TYR A 584 26.17 -0.77 24.48
CA TYR A 584 26.91 -1.65 25.39
C TYR A 584 27.86 -0.85 26.29
N PHE A 585 27.89 -1.21 27.58
CA PHE A 585 28.63 -0.49 28.61
C PHE A 585 29.35 -1.43 29.58
N SER A 586 30.41 -0.95 30.20
CA SER A 586 31.06 -1.58 31.34
C SER A 586 30.16 -1.53 32.59
N ASN A 587 30.61 -2.17 33.67
CA ASN A 587 29.91 -2.09 34.97
C ASN A 587 29.87 -0.67 35.55
N ASP A 588 30.73 0.24 35.09
CA ASP A 588 30.77 1.63 35.54
C ASP A 588 30.09 2.58 34.54
N TRP A 589 29.35 2.02 33.58
CA TRP A 589 28.62 2.74 32.53
C TRP A 589 29.48 3.57 31.58
N ASP A 590 30.78 3.25 31.50
CA ASP A 590 31.61 3.64 30.37
C ASP A 590 31.24 2.80 29.14
N ARG A 591 31.35 3.37 27.93
CA ARG A 591 31.13 2.61 26.70
C ARG A 591 32.01 1.36 26.67
N ALA A 592 31.44 0.25 26.20
CA ALA A 592 32.18 -1.00 26.08
C ALA A 592 33.43 -0.82 25.19
N PRO A 593 34.57 -1.45 25.51
CA PRO A 593 35.75 -1.35 24.68
C PRO A 593 35.56 -2.07 23.33
N GLY A 594 36.22 -1.58 22.29
CA GLY A 594 36.20 -2.19 20.95
C GLY A 594 34.94 -1.85 20.14
N GLU A 595 34.67 -2.66 19.11
CA GLU A 595 33.61 -2.39 18.12
C GLU A 595 32.20 -2.28 18.74
N GLN A 596 31.93 -3.01 19.83
CA GLN A 596 30.63 -2.95 20.52
C GLN A 596 30.33 -1.59 21.15
N GLY A 597 31.34 -0.80 21.55
CA GLY A 597 31.15 0.55 22.07
C GLY A 597 30.88 1.60 21.00
N GLU A 598 31.23 1.30 19.75
CA GLU A 598 31.08 2.18 18.59
C GLU A 598 29.76 1.92 17.83
N TRP A 599 29.11 0.79 18.10
CA TRP A 599 27.84 0.40 17.49
C TRP A 599 26.67 1.18 18.11
N THR A 600 25.80 1.69 17.24
CA THR A 600 24.50 2.25 17.58
C THR A 600 23.38 1.69 16.68
N GLU A 601 22.18 1.51 17.21
CA GLU A 601 21.02 1.01 16.44
C GLU A 601 20.03 2.15 16.17
N PRO A 602 19.82 2.58 14.90
CA PRO A 602 18.86 3.64 14.59
C PRO A 602 17.45 3.37 15.10
N GLY A 603 17.02 2.10 15.15
CA GLY A 603 15.75 1.70 15.75
C GLY A 603 15.61 2.09 17.22
N HIS A 604 16.65 1.83 18.04
CA HIS A 604 16.65 2.24 19.45
C HIS A 604 16.65 3.77 19.61
N HIS A 605 17.25 4.53 18.68
CA HIS A 605 17.17 5.99 18.74
C HIS A 605 15.72 6.48 18.60
N PHE A 606 14.98 5.90 17.66
CA PHE A 606 13.57 6.21 17.48
C PHE A 606 12.76 5.81 18.73
N GLU A 607 12.99 4.61 19.25
CA GLU A 607 12.29 4.11 20.43
C GLU A 607 12.56 4.96 21.69
N TRP A 608 13.82 5.30 21.97
CA TRP A 608 14.18 6.24 23.03
C TRP A 608 13.58 7.62 22.80
N ALA A 609 13.54 8.12 21.56
CA ALA A 609 12.91 9.41 21.27
C ALA A 609 11.41 9.39 21.60
N HIS A 610 10.71 8.31 21.28
CA HIS A 610 9.32 8.10 21.67
C HIS A 610 9.16 8.07 23.20
N LEU A 611 9.96 7.24 23.90
CA LEU A 611 9.86 7.07 25.36
C LEU A 611 10.23 8.34 26.14
N LEU A 612 11.25 9.08 25.72
CA LEU A 612 11.63 10.37 26.32
C LEU A 612 10.51 11.40 26.13
N SER A 613 9.81 11.36 24.99
CA SER A 613 8.66 12.23 24.74
C SER A 613 7.47 11.87 25.62
N ALA A 614 7.18 10.57 25.77
CA ALA A 614 6.15 10.09 26.69
C ALA A 614 6.49 10.45 28.15
N PHE A 615 7.73 10.26 28.58
CA PHE A 615 8.20 10.67 29.91
C PHE A 615 8.06 12.17 30.13
N ALA A 616 8.43 13.00 29.15
CA ALA A 616 8.28 14.46 29.25
C ALA A 616 6.81 14.86 29.43
N ALA A 617 5.89 14.21 28.70
CA ALA A 617 4.46 14.44 28.80
C ALA A 617 3.92 14.04 30.19
N SER A 618 4.32 12.87 30.70
CA SER A 618 3.86 12.36 31.99
C SER A 618 4.46 13.08 33.21
N SER A 619 5.72 13.52 33.12
CA SER A 619 6.46 14.14 34.23
C SER A 619 6.48 15.66 34.24
N GLY A 620 6.22 16.30 33.10
CA GLY A 620 6.42 17.73 32.89
C GLY A 620 7.88 18.14 32.68
N GLN A 621 8.84 17.21 32.68
CA GLN A 621 10.26 17.48 32.41
C GLN A 621 10.50 17.69 30.91
N LYS A 622 10.16 18.90 30.42
CA LYS A 622 10.23 19.26 29.00
C LYS A 622 11.64 19.19 28.40
N ASP A 623 12.70 19.22 29.22
CA ASP A 623 14.07 19.11 28.75
C ASP A 623 14.35 17.74 28.10
N ALA A 624 13.63 16.67 28.47
CA ALA A 624 13.77 15.35 27.85
C ALA A 624 13.46 15.38 26.34
N ILE A 625 12.57 16.27 25.87
CA ILE A 625 12.24 16.45 24.44
C ILE A 625 13.48 16.83 23.61
N ARG A 626 14.43 17.57 24.20
CA ARG A 626 15.65 17.98 23.47
C ARG A 626 16.49 16.77 23.06
N TYR A 627 16.54 15.74 23.91
CA TYR A 627 17.28 14.51 23.65
C TYR A 627 16.54 13.65 22.62
N ALA A 628 15.22 13.53 22.75
CA ALA A 628 14.38 12.84 21.78
C ALA A 628 14.57 13.41 20.36
N ARG A 629 14.56 14.74 20.21
CA ARG A 629 14.81 15.41 18.93
C ARG A 629 16.20 15.13 18.37
N LYS A 630 17.23 15.14 19.22
CA LYS A 630 18.62 14.88 18.82
C LYS A 630 18.80 13.44 18.33
N LEU A 631 18.27 12.47 19.07
CA LEU A 631 18.28 11.05 18.68
C LEU A 631 17.55 10.84 17.34
N TYR A 632 16.34 11.37 17.22
CA TYR A 632 15.55 11.28 15.99
C TYR A 632 16.28 11.90 14.79
N ALA A 633 16.86 13.10 14.96
CA ALA A 633 17.61 13.78 13.91
C ALA A 633 18.86 13.00 13.48
N SER A 634 19.61 12.43 14.43
CA SER A 634 20.79 11.63 14.11
C SER A 634 20.41 10.33 13.39
N ALA A 635 19.36 9.64 13.84
CA ALA A 635 18.85 8.44 13.17
C ALA A 635 18.36 8.72 11.74
N ILE A 636 17.76 9.89 11.50
CA ILE A 636 17.38 10.34 10.15
C ILE A 636 18.59 10.62 9.27
N ALA A 637 19.54 11.41 9.79
CA ALA A 637 20.68 11.87 8.99
C ALA A 637 21.62 10.72 8.63
N ASN A 638 21.81 9.78 9.56
CA ASN A 638 22.91 8.82 9.52
C ASN A 638 22.46 7.36 9.60
N GLY A 639 21.22 7.10 9.99
CA GLY A 639 20.70 5.75 10.26
C GLY A 639 19.87 5.14 9.14
N LEU A 640 19.64 5.85 8.03
CA LEU A 640 18.78 5.40 6.94
C LEU A 640 19.56 4.96 5.70
N ASN A 641 19.06 3.90 5.07
CA ASN A 641 19.48 3.49 3.74
C ASN A 641 19.02 4.51 2.69
N ARG A 642 19.94 5.00 1.86
CA ARG A 642 19.65 6.04 0.87
C ARG A 642 18.73 5.59 -0.27
N SER A 643 18.67 4.30 -0.54
CA SER A 643 17.88 3.73 -1.63
C SER A 643 16.49 3.32 -1.17
N THR A 644 16.38 2.70 0.01
CA THR A 644 15.10 2.20 0.54
C THR A 644 14.42 3.17 1.50
N GLU A 645 15.19 4.13 2.04
CA GLU A 645 14.80 5.04 3.14
C GLU A 645 14.41 4.31 4.44
N LEU A 646 14.74 3.02 4.54
CA LEU A 646 14.55 2.22 5.75
C LEU A 646 15.73 2.40 6.69
N ALA A 647 15.47 2.31 8.00
CA ALA A 647 16.54 2.31 8.98
C ALA A 647 17.41 1.05 8.84
N TYR A 648 18.72 1.23 8.91
CA TYR A 648 19.70 0.14 9.00
C TYR A 648 19.54 -0.62 10.32
N GLY A 649 19.96 -1.88 10.33
CA GLY A 649 20.05 -2.69 11.54
C GLY A 649 21.08 -2.13 12.52
N ALA A 650 22.20 -1.61 11.99
CA ALA A 650 23.29 -1.07 12.78
C ALA A 650 24.10 -0.03 12.01
N VAL A 651 24.52 1.02 12.71
CA VAL A 651 25.51 1.99 12.21
C VAL A 651 26.58 2.24 13.28
N SER A 652 27.74 2.74 12.88
CA SER A 652 28.70 3.30 13.84
C SER A 652 28.16 4.61 14.43
N ARG A 653 28.72 5.08 15.55
CA ARG A 653 28.38 6.40 16.13
C ARG A 653 28.56 7.58 15.17
N HIS A 654 29.34 7.40 14.09
CA HIS A 654 29.55 8.40 13.04
C HIS A 654 28.70 8.16 11.77
N GLY A 655 27.78 7.19 11.78
CA GLY A 655 26.85 6.96 10.69
C GLY A 655 27.32 6.03 9.57
N LEU A 656 28.48 5.36 9.74
CA LEU A 656 28.89 4.31 8.80
C LEU A 656 27.98 3.08 8.96
N PRO A 657 27.32 2.58 7.89
CA PRO A 657 26.50 1.36 7.97
C PRO A 657 27.34 0.14 8.37
N LEU A 658 26.90 -0.58 9.40
CA LEU A 658 27.53 -1.81 9.90
C LEU A 658 26.68 -3.04 9.59
N ASP A 659 25.36 -2.95 9.77
CA ASP A 659 24.37 -3.91 9.28
C ASP A 659 23.44 -3.19 8.31
N THR A 660 23.62 -3.50 7.02
CA THR A 660 22.92 -2.85 5.92
C THR A 660 21.51 -3.37 5.70
N ASN A 661 21.09 -4.41 6.44
CA ASN A 661 19.71 -4.90 6.37
C ASN A 661 18.77 -4.00 7.16
N SER A 662 17.48 -4.08 6.83
CA SER A 662 16.42 -3.33 7.49
C SER A 662 15.37 -4.31 8.00
N ARG A 663 15.17 -4.34 9.33
CA ARG A 663 14.04 -5.05 9.95
C ARG A 663 12.80 -4.17 9.98
N SER A 664 11.61 -4.70 10.29
CA SER A 664 10.39 -3.89 10.35
C SER A 664 10.27 -3.07 11.65
N TRP A 665 10.74 -3.61 12.78
CA TRP A 665 10.62 -2.94 14.10
C TRP A 665 11.27 -1.54 14.20
N PRO A 666 12.45 -1.22 13.60
CA PRO A 666 12.98 0.14 13.67
C PRO A 666 12.05 1.12 12.96
N GLN A 667 11.31 0.64 11.95
CA GLN A 667 10.44 1.47 11.13
C GLN A 667 9.14 1.78 11.88
N THR A 668 8.61 0.81 12.63
CA THR A 668 7.47 1.03 13.55
C THR A 668 7.85 2.00 14.67
N GLU A 669 9.05 1.87 15.25
CA GLU A 669 9.53 2.81 16.26
C GLU A 669 9.73 4.21 15.68
N ALA A 670 10.17 4.32 14.42
CA ALA A 670 10.27 5.60 13.75
C ALA A 670 8.91 6.29 13.53
N VAL A 671 7.84 5.53 13.25
CA VAL A 671 6.47 6.05 13.21
C VAL A 671 6.07 6.60 14.58
N LYS A 672 6.26 5.82 15.66
CA LYS A 672 5.94 6.23 17.05
C LYS A 672 6.70 7.48 17.46
N ALA A 673 7.99 7.56 17.11
CA ALA A 673 8.83 8.70 17.41
C ALA A 673 8.39 9.97 16.67
N ALA A 674 8.04 9.86 15.38
CA ALA A 674 7.55 10.98 14.59
C ALA A 674 6.22 11.52 15.14
N ILE A 675 5.28 10.62 15.49
CA ILE A 675 4.01 10.98 16.14
C ILE A 675 4.27 11.71 17.47
N ALA A 676 5.14 11.16 18.31
CA ALA A 676 5.41 11.73 19.63
C ALA A 676 6.12 13.10 19.57
N LEU A 677 6.89 13.37 18.52
CA LEU A 677 7.61 14.64 18.34
C LEU A 677 6.79 15.72 17.63
N ASP A 678 5.71 15.34 16.94
CA ASP A 678 4.77 16.28 16.33
C ASP A 678 4.10 17.14 17.41
N GLY A 679 3.97 18.45 17.15
CA GLY A 679 3.40 19.41 18.12
C GLY A 679 4.27 19.74 19.35
N ASN A 680 5.44 19.12 19.53
CA ASN A 680 6.31 19.33 20.70
C ASN A 680 7.43 20.38 20.46
N GLY A 681 7.10 21.53 19.89
CA GLY A 681 8.02 22.67 19.73
C GLY A 681 9.10 22.51 18.65
N GLY A 682 8.80 21.82 17.54
CA GLY A 682 9.68 21.65 16.38
C GLY A 682 8.92 21.72 15.05
N PRO A 683 9.50 21.26 13.93
CA PRO A 683 8.83 21.28 12.63
C PRO A 683 7.56 20.42 12.64
N ASP A 684 6.63 20.74 11.74
CA ASP A 684 5.44 19.90 11.51
C ASP A 684 5.88 18.54 10.96
N LEU A 685 5.64 17.48 11.73
CA LEU A 685 6.05 16.12 11.36
C LEU A 685 4.92 15.30 10.72
N LYS A 686 3.73 15.90 10.53
CA LYS A 686 2.59 15.26 9.84
C LYS A 686 2.97 14.56 8.51
N PRO A 687 3.65 15.23 7.56
CA PRO A 687 4.04 14.58 6.31
C PRO A 687 5.04 13.43 6.51
N GLU A 688 5.90 13.56 7.52
CA GLU A 688 6.90 12.55 7.84
C GLU A 688 6.28 11.31 8.50
N VAL A 689 5.28 11.48 9.37
CA VAL A 689 4.48 10.38 9.93
C VAL A 689 3.86 9.57 8.79
N GLU A 690 3.20 10.25 7.85
CA GLU A 690 2.58 9.62 6.70
C GLU A 690 3.60 8.91 5.79
N ALA A 691 4.72 9.56 5.48
CA ALA A 691 5.77 8.96 4.66
C ALA A 691 6.33 7.68 5.31
N ARG A 692 6.47 7.66 6.64
CA ARG A 692 6.93 6.47 7.38
C ARG A 692 5.92 5.35 7.38
N VAL A 693 4.64 5.64 7.58
CA VAL A 693 3.58 4.62 7.49
C VAL A 693 3.54 4.05 6.07
N GLY A 694 3.60 4.90 5.05
CA GLY A 694 3.67 4.46 3.66
C GLY A 694 4.89 3.59 3.37
N ARG A 695 6.08 3.93 3.90
CA ARG A 695 7.28 3.08 3.78
C ARG A 695 7.13 1.74 4.50
N LEU A 696 6.59 1.73 5.71
CA LEU A 696 6.30 0.50 6.44
C LEU A 696 5.36 -0.41 5.63
N PHE A 697 4.31 0.18 5.03
CA PHE A 697 3.38 -0.56 4.17
C PHE A 697 4.05 -1.11 2.92
N ARG A 698 4.71 -0.23 2.17
CA ARG A 698 5.39 -0.54 0.91
C ARG A 698 6.40 -1.68 1.05
N TRP A 699 7.20 -1.68 2.12
CA TRP A 699 8.32 -2.60 2.25
C TRP A 699 8.00 -3.84 3.07
N HIS A 700 7.23 -3.69 4.16
CA HIS A 700 7.07 -4.77 5.14
C HIS A 700 5.67 -5.39 5.14
N ILE A 701 4.61 -4.68 4.72
CA ILE A 701 3.23 -5.18 4.87
C ILE A 701 2.63 -5.61 3.52
N GLU A 702 2.56 -4.71 2.54
CA GLU A 702 1.90 -4.97 1.27
C GLU A 702 2.54 -6.06 0.40
N PRO A 703 3.88 -6.26 0.45
CA PRO A 703 4.48 -7.39 -0.25
C PRO A 703 4.18 -8.75 0.38
N ALA A 704 3.71 -8.79 1.63
CA ALA A 704 3.41 -10.03 2.33
C ALA A 704 1.98 -10.54 2.02
N PRO A 705 1.73 -11.86 2.19
CA PRO A 705 0.37 -12.39 2.18
C PRO A 705 -0.52 -11.75 3.25
N LYS A 706 -1.84 -11.82 3.04
CA LYS A 706 -2.84 -11.17 3.89
C LYS A 706 -2.65 -11.50 5.37
N GLY A 707 -2.60 -10.46 6.22
CA GLY A 707 -2.42 -10.59 7.67
C GLY A 707 -1.00 -10.93 8.14
N LEU A 708 -0.03 -11.00 7.24
CA LEU A 708 1.38 -11.27 7.52
C LEU A 708 2.27 -10.05 7.16
N TRP A 709 3.58 -10.17 7.39
CA TRP A 709 4.58 -9.15 7.05
C TRP A 709 5.92 -9.78 6.67
N ILE A 710 6.74 -9.02 5.94
CA ILE A 710 8.15 -9.32 5.66
C ILE A 710 8.99 -8.58 6.70
N ASP A 711 9.67 -9.30 7.60
CA ASP A 711 10.50 -8.64 8.61
C ASP A 711 11.80 -8.08 8.01
N LEU A 712 12.49 -8.82 7.15
CA LEU A 712 13.85 -8.50 6.71
C LEU A 712 13.92 -8.07 5.24
N ILE A 713 14.42 -6.85 5.02
CA ILE A 713 14.70 -6.25 3.70
C ILE A 713 16.21 -6.00 3.58
N ASP A 714 16.82 -6.40 2.47
CA ASP A 714 18.23 -6.13 2.22
C ASP A 714 18.48 -4.69 1.73
N GLN A 715 19.76 -4.32 1.64
CA GLN A 715 20.20 -2.99 1.25
C GLN A 715 19.73 -2.54 -0.15
N THR A 716 19.28 -3.48 -1.00
CA THR A 716 18.77 -3.22 -2.35
C THR A 716 17.25 -3.21 -2.43
N GLY A 717 16.56 -3.35 -1.29
CA GLY A 717 15.10 -3.43 -1.23
C GLY A 717 14.53 -4.82 -1.48
N ARG A 718 15.32 -5.90 -1.42
CA ARG A 718 14.79 -7.26 -1.62
C ARG A 718 14.37 -7.88 -0.30
N ALA A 719 13.22 -8.55 -0.31
CA ALA A 719 12.79 -9.38 0.79
C ALA A 719 13.74 -10.57 1.01
N LYS A 720 14.17 -10.74 2.27
CA LYS A 720 15.04 -11.84 2.71
C LYS A 720 14.44 -12.68 3.83
N ALA A 721 13.28 -12.30 4.35
CA ALA A 721 12.60 -13.08 5.38
C ALA A 721 12.21 -14.46 4.85
N GLU A 722 12.48 -15.50 5.65
CA GLU A 722 12.08 -16.89 5.38
C GLU A 722 10.80 -17.27 6.15
N GLU A 723 10.42 -16.45 7.13
CA GLU A 723 9.28 -16.65 8.01
C GLU A 723 8.74 -15.31 8.53
N VAL A 724 7.61 -15.38 9.23
CA VAL A 724 6.92 -14.23 9.84
C VAL A 724 7.05 -14.34 11.36
N PRO A 725 8.00 -13.60 11.98
CA PRO A 725 8.31 -13.76 13.40
C PRO A 725 7.31 -13.04 14.30
N ALA A 726 6.71 -13.77 15.26
CA ALA A 726 5.72 -13.25 16.20
C ALA A 726 6.24 -12.11 17.09
N SER A 727 7.56 -12.02 17.29
CA SER A 727 8.19 -10.95 18.07
C SER A 727 7.99 -9.55 17.49
N ILE A 728 7.63 -9.45 16.21
CA ILE A 728 7.37 -8.19 15.49
C ILE A 728 5.91 -7.74 15.63
N PHE A 729 4.98 -8.66 15.90
CA PHE A 729 3.55 -8.36 15.97
C PHE A 729 3.25 -7.20 16.95
N TYR A 730 3.88 -7.25 18.13
CA TYR A 730 3.79 -6.20 19.15
C TYR A 730 4.19 -4.82 18.61
N HIS A 731 5.27 -4.73 17.83
CA HIS A 731 5.77 -3.45 17.30
C HIS A 731 4.81 -2.89 16.24
N LEU A 732 4.27 -3.76 15.36
CA LEU A 732 3.28 -3.37 14.36
C LEU A 732 1.98 -2.90 15.01
N VAL A 733 1.46 -3.65 15.98
CA VAL A 733 0.26 -3.25 16.73
C VAL A 733 0.50 -1.94 17.47
N SER A 734 1.61 -1.80 18.20
CA SER A 734 1.95 -0.60 18.98
C SER A 734 2.04 0.66 18.12
N ALA A 735 2.69 0.59 16.95
CA ALA A 735 2.83 1.75 16.08
C ALA A 735 1.56 2.08 15.30
N LEU A 736 0.85 1.07 14.79
CA LEU A 736 -0.29 1.28 13.92
C LEU A 736 -1.56 1.67 14.69
N THR A 737 -1.75 1.23 15.94
CA THR A 737 -2.82 1.76 16.78
C THR A 737 -2.58 3.22 17.16
N GLN A 738 -1.34 3.59 17.48
CA GLN A 738 -0.97 4.99 17.72
C GLN A 738 -1.20 5.86 16.48
N TYR A 739 -0.91 5.35 15.29
CA TYR A 739 -1.22 6.05 14.04
C TYR A 739 -2.73 6.21 13.82
N VAL A 740 -3.53 5.17 14.06
CA VAL A 740 -5.00 5.25 13.98
C VAL A 740 -5.55 6.31 14.93
N ASP A 741 -5.05 6.37 16.17
CA ASP A 741 -5.41 7.41 17.13
C ASP A 741 -4.97 8.80 16.68
N TYR A 742 -3.77 8.91 16.13
CA TYR A 742 -3.20 10.17 15.64
C TYR A 742 -4.04 10.77 14.49
N VAL A 743 -4.49 9.93 13.55
CA VAL A 743 -5.35 10.36 12.43
C VAL A 743 -6.80 10.59 12.87
N GLY A 744 -7.30 9.81 13.82
CA GLY A 744 -8.67 9.93 14.35
C GLY A 744 -8.90 11.18 15.18
N LYS A 745 -7.86 11.73 15.82
CA LYS A 745 -7.86 13.02 16.51
C LYS A 745 -7.77 14.17 15.50
N ARG A 746 -8.80 14.36 14.66
CA ARG A 746 -8.91 15.61 13.89
C ARG A 746 -9.24 16.78 14.84
N PRO A 747 -8.66 17.98 14.64
CA PRO A 747 -9.10 19.18 15.34
C PRO A 747 -10.57 19.53 15.07
#